data_AF-A0A3D8GY32-F1
#
_entry.id   AF-A0A3D8GY32-F1
#
_cell.length_a   1.000
_cell.length_b   1.000
_cell.length_c   1.000
_cell.angle_alpha   90.00
_cell.angle_beta   90.00
_cell.angle_gamma   90.00
#
_symmetry.space_group_name_H-M   'P 1'
#
loop_
_entity.id
_entity.type
_entity.pdbx_description
1 polymer ?
#
loop_
_entity_poly.entity_id
_entity_poly.type
_entity_poly.pdbx_seq_one_letter_code
_entity_poly.pdbx_strand_id
1 'polypeptide(L)'
;MKDAAELIHAFKVHDGHVEHPYRISMFDENVTCSHCRQVKGLSSPVVKPNVGKELSNPFSTGSGGARFEANIQATFVTLMLSRGYAPCLPSWPIVEIKLQGAVAGYATDDLIVFVKNPATNERRRLLGQVKNSIQITRKNKIFAEVIQAAWDDFNNEDVFTKGKDVIALITGPLSATDSDGVTQLLEQARHTRDADEFFTQLSRAKFCSDVVRSKLDAFKEQLTAANGGNDVDDNDLYEFLRNFHLLGYDLARKAGVVSSLLQSHISQFNRNIADKIWYQILNEVQDFNQYAGTITVETLSEDLVAHFKEPDVTYIPISFTEEQANVDTGVAASPAATNWNHHAAASKLALAMLIGSWSESNQADLEVISQIVGEEYGDWVPDLRETLQIHDSPIGYKNGIWGFKDRVKSWEDLGGRLFDDHLDGFQSIALRVLGMDDPAFELPGEQRYAAAIYEKLIPHSNNLRQGLADGLALIGSRQQSLTNCSAGKPDSIAAISIRKLFENSDWVRWGSLNSLLPTLSEAHPDEFLSAVEEAISASPSPFEKLFEQEDTGIFGRNYISGLLWALEGIAWDEGYLSRASVVLADLASHDPGGNWANRPENSLSDIFLPWMPHTLASLEKRQAALRTISAEQPAVAWKVLQSLLPGQHTSTSGTYRPVWRKTVPEGWKEGVTREEYWVQSRFCAELLVEQADFDVTKLAALAENYDHLPAPASQQFTDKLMSARCLSLPEQDRLPIWGKLRKLVAHHRRFPDAPWSLGNESLSLLEAIADKLSPGTPSLLHRRLFSDPDAYLYEGEGDWEEEQERLFQVRKTAVEEILEKEGFEQALFFAGQVKSPHRVGEVLADFERQEFDSNLLPGLLNQADQKTWSFVAAYAWRRRHTGGWQWFDDLDKSGWQSKEIANLLCALPFEKSAWDRAAKLLGQYEWEYWKNTSANTYQTDDDTEYALAKLLEHERPSAVINGLSRDIFRKRKINPELACDALLALVKTEEQSRRTDSYHILKIIRALQKSGTTDPEKLFHVEWAYVPLLAQQEECAPVTLEKKLASEPGFFCELIQLIYRAKGAENEGEPSEQHRKMATNAYRLLSSWSVVPGTQVNGEFDPETFVEWLTTMEEIVKASGHYDVASIQLGNVLVNSPNDPDGLWIHAVIAAEMNHRDRSSLRDGYRTGIRNSRGVHAIDPEGKPEKALAKTYRERADMVENAGFHRLATTLREVAASYDQDAARIISNEGWPG
;
A
#
# COMPACT_ATOMS: atom_id res chain seq x y z
N MET A 1 -21.32 -46.23 40.10
CA MET A 1 -22.53 -46.33 39.24
C MET A 1 -22.28 -45.49 38.00
N LYS A 2 -23.13 -45.62 36.97
CA LYS A 2 -23.18 -44.86 35.70
C LYS A 2 -22.88 -43.34 35.81
N ASP A 3 -22.39 -42.59 34.81
CA ASP A 3 -21.79 -42.84 33.46
C ASP A 3 -21.07 -41.52 33.01
N ALA A 4 -20.02 -41.54 32.15
CA ALA A 4 -19.44 -40.44 31.31
C ALA A 4 -18.88 -39.12 31.97
N ALA A 5 -17.90 -38.34 31.43
CA ALA A 5 -16.89 -38.50 30.33
C ALA A 5 -15.74 -37.41 30.37
N GLU A 6 -14.55 -37.75 29.80
CA GLU A 6 -13.54 -36.93 29.02
C GLU A 6 -12.80 -35.66 29.58
N LEU A 7 -11.62 -35.18 29.09
CA LEU A 7 -10.29 -35.77 28.73
C LEU A 7 -9.12 -34.70 28.62
N ILE A 8 -8.31 -34.58 27.53
CA ILE A 8 -6.79 -34.51 27.58
C ILE A 8 -6.10 -33.62 26.45
N HIS A 9 -4.81 -33.16 26.38
CA HIS A 9 -3.66 -33.04 27.33
C HIS A 9 -2.62 -31.84 27.11
N ALA A 10 -1.49 -31.74 26.30
CA ALA A 10 -0.51 -30.54 26.16
C ALA A 10 1.15 -30.50 26.12
N PHE A 11 2.04 -31.11 26.99
CA PHE A 11 3.55 -31.43 27.11
C PHE A 11 4.73 -30.58 26.45
N LYS A 12 6.04 -31.03 26.54
CA LYS A 12 7.40 -30.29 26.52
C LYS A 12 8.69 -31.23 26.30
N VAL A 13 10.05 -30.99 26.15
CA VAL A 13 11.16 -29.91 26.05
C VAL A 13 12.52 -30.40 25.32
N HIS A 14 13.77 -29.96 25.72
CA HIS A 14 15.23 -30.07 25.28
C HIS A 14 16.03 -31.43 25.52
N ASP A 15 17.38 -31.73 25.46
CA ASP A 15 18.78 -31.18 25.16
C ASP A 15 19.78 -32.39 24.90
N GLY A 16 21.09 -32.45 24.46
CA GLY A 16 22.25 -31.61 23.96
C GLY A 16 23.62 -32.41 24.15
N HIS A 17 24.86 -32.22 23.60
CA HIS A 17 25.59 -31.42 22.56
C HIS A 17 27.04 -32.05 22.28
N VAL A 18 28.05 -31.32 21.72
CA VAL A 18 29.56 -31.55 21.56
C VAL A 18 30.15 -31.81 20.13
N GLU A 19 31.25 -31.11 19.80
CA GLU A 19 31.78 -30.77 18.43
C GLU A 19 32.90 -31.72 17.90
N HIS A 20 33.80 -31.50 16.90
CA HIS A 20 34.56 -30.38 16.23
C HIS A 20 34.97 -30.87 14.78
N PRO A 21 35.95 -30.39 13.94
CA PRO A 21 36.98 -29.31 14.03
C PRO A 21 37.21 -28.46 12.72
N TYR A 22 38.47 -28.20 12.33
CA TYR A 22 38.99 -27.13 11.42
C TYR A 22 38.90 -27.27 9.86
N ARG A 23 38.41 -26.18 9.23
CA ARG A 23 38.86 -25.42 8.02
C ARG A 23 39.42 -26.11 6.74
N ILE A 24 38.86 -25.77 5.56
CA ILE A 24 39.40 -24.74 4.60
C ILE A 24 38.49 -24.51 3.36
N SER A 25 38.31 -23.24 2.97
CA SER A 25 37.91 -22.65 1.65
C SER A 25 36.49 -22.85 1.05
N MET A 26 36.17 -21.90 0.15
CA MET A 26 34.89 -21.56 -0.50
C MET A 26 34.61 -22.33 -1.83
N PHE A 27 33.39 -22.12 -2.36
CA PHE A 27 32.89 -22.45 -3.72
C PHE A 27 32.69 -23.93 -4.06
N ASP A 28 31.49 -24.48 -3.75
CA ASP A 28 30.56 -24.98 -4.78
C ASP A 28 29.17 -25.36 -4.18
N GLU A 29 28.09 -25.19 -4.93
CA GLU A 29 26.76 -25.72 -4.57
C GLU A 29 26.35 -26.85 -5.54
N ASN A 30 26.51 -28.12 -5.12
CA ASN A 30 25.61 -29.28 -5.37
C ASN A 30 26.30 -30.67 -5.32
N VAL A 31 26.64 -31.19 -4.14
CA VAL A 31 26.66 -32.66 -3.88
C VAL A 31 26.21 -32.95 -2.45
N THR A 32 25.30 -33.91 -2.25
CA THR A 32 25.04 -34.49 -0.91
C THR A 32 25.18 -36.01 -0.94
N CYS A 33 25.95 -36.57 0.00
CA CYS A 33 26.18 -38.01 0.11
C CYS A 33 25.06 -38.70 0.92
N SER A 34 24.74 -39.95 0.57
CA SER A 34 23.69 -40.75 1.21
C SER A 34 23.90 -40.98 2.71
N HIS A 35 25.15 -41.06 3.17
CA HIS A 35 25.49 -41.24 4.58
C HIS A 35 24.94 -40.11 5.47
N CYS A 36 24.97 -38.86 4.97
CA CYS A 36 24.48 -37.69 5.70
C CYS A 36 22.96 -37.68 5.93
N ARG A 37 22.19 -38.50 5.20
CA ARG A 37 20.74 -38.67 5.44
C ARG A 37 20.41 -39.70 6.52
N GLN A 38 21.38 -40.55 6.89
CA GLN A 38 21.13 -41.69 7.78
C GLN A 38 21.45 -41.41 9.26
N VAL A 39 22.16 -40.31 9.54
CA VAL A 39 22.60 -39.91 10.89
C VAL A 39 21.53 -39.11 11.66
N LYS A 40 20.48 -38.59 11.00
CA LYS A 40 19.45 -37.72 11.61
C LYS A 40 18.15 -38.43 12.07
N GLY A 41 18.25 -39.69 12.50
CA GLY A 41 17.41 -40.34 13.53
C GLY A 41 15.88 -40.53 13.36
N LEU A 42 15.17 -39.62 12.71
CA LEU A 42 13.70 -39.49 12.79
C LEU A 42 12.95 -40.65 12.13
N SER A 43 12.57 -41.65 12.92
CA SER A 43 11.66 -42.71 12.48
C SER A 43 10.82 -43.36 13.59
N SER A 44 9.51 -43.15 13.46
CA SER A 44 8.38 -44.07 13.81
C SER A 44 7.57 -43.71 15.08
N PRO A 45 6.28 -44.11 15.18
CA PRO A 45 5.45 -44.86 14.23
C PRO A 45 4.06 -44.24 13.87
N VAL A 46 3.36 -44.87 12.93
CA VAL A 46 2.08 -44.44 12.31
C VAL A 46 0.83 -44.61 13.20
N VAL A 47 -0.04 -43.60 13.20
CA VAL A 47 -1.52 -43.75 13.33
C VAL A 47 -2.20 -43.03 12.15
N LYS A 48 -3.36 -43.52 11.68
CA LYS A 48 -4.00 -43.10 10.41
C LYS A 48 -5.05 -42.00 10.59
N PRO A 49 -5.06 -40.94 9.76
CA PRO A 49 -6.25 -40.13 9.51
C PRO A 49 -7.16 -40.76 8.41
N ASN A 50 -8.36 -40.20 8.27
CA ASN A 50 -9.46 -40.74 7.46
C ASN A 50 -9.21 -40.75 5.93
N VAL A 51 -10.00 -41.57 5.23
CA VAL A 51 -10.15 -41.51 3.76
C VAL A 51 -10.86 -40.20 3.38
N GLY A 52 -10.08 -39.21 2.97
CA GLY A 52 -10.53 -37.93 2.42
C GLY A 52 -9.64 -37.55 1.23
N LYS A 53 -10.17 -36.74 0.30
CA LYS A 53 -9.54 -36.42 -1.00
C LYS A 53 -8.06 -36.03 -0.88
N GLU A 54 -7.27 -36.44 -1.88
CA GLU A 54 -5.88 -36.01 -2.03
C GLU A 54 -5.77 -34.47 -1.99
N LEU A 55 -4.93 -33.95 -1.09
CA LEU A 55 -4.64 -32.53 -1.00
C LEU A 55 -3.67 -32.14 -2.12
N SER A 56 -4.19 -31.42 -3.11
CA SER A 56 -3.40 -30.85 -4.21
C SER A 56 -2.42 -29.77 -3.71
N ASN A 57 -1.32 -29.60 -4.44
CA ASN A 57 -0.29 -28.59 -4.17
C ASN A 57 -0.92 -27.18 -4.09
N PRO A 58 -0.55 -26.33 -3.11
CA PRO A 58 -0.99 -24.93 -3.02
C PRO A 58 -0.90 -24.14 -4.33
N PHE A 59 0.10 -24.41 -5.17
CA PHE A 59 0.25 -23.79 -6.50
C PHE A 59 -0.83 -24.26 -7.49
N SER A 60 -1.27 -25.52 -7.40
CA SER A 60 -2.34 -26.09 -8.22
C SER A 60 -3.72 -25.68 -7.73
N THR A 61 -3.94 -25.51 -6.42
CA THR A 61 -5.20 -24.95 -5.89
C THR A 61 -5.31 -23.44 -6.10
N GLY A 62 -4.19 -22.73 -6.19
CA GLY A 62 -4.14 -21.31 -6.58
C GLY A 62 -4.07 -21.09 -8.10
N SER A 63 -4.47 -22.07 -8.92
CA SER A 63 -4.51 -22.03 -10.40
C SER A 63 -3.22 -21.59 -11.11
N GLY A 64 -2.05 -21.70 -10.47
CA GLY A 64 -0.77 -21.12 -10.95
C GLY A 64 -0.31 -21.57 -12.34
N GLY A 65 -0.84 -22.68 -12.85
CA GLY A 65 -0.66 -23.09 -14.26
C GLY A 65 -1.27 -22.11 -15.25
N ALA A 66 -2.52 -21.67 -15.03
CA ALA A 66 -3.22 -20.71 -15.89
C ALA A 66 -2.58 -19.31 -15.84
N ARG A 67 -1.96 -18.92 -14.71
CA ARG A 67 -1.14 -17.69 -14.63
C ARG A 67 0.05 -17.76 -15.57
N PHE A 68 0.73 -18.91 -15.60
CA PHE A 68 1.87 -19.13 -16.46
C PHE A 68 1.45 -19.16 -17.92
N GLU A 69 0.34 -19.83 -18.25
CA GLU A 69 -0.28 -19.81 -19.59
C GLU A 69 -0.57 -18.38 -20.08
N ALA A 70 -1.30 -17.57 -19.30
CA ALA A 70 -1.59 -16.18 -19.66
C ALA A 70 -0.32 -15.33 -19.84
N ASN A 71 0.70 -15.52 -19.00
CA ASN A 71 2.00 -14.84 -19.15
C ASN A 71 2.72 -15.24 -20.44
N ILE A 72 2.63 -16.50 -20.87
CA ILE A 72 3.16 -16.96 -22.16
C ILE A 72 2.36 -16.34 -23.32
N GLN A 73 1.04 -16.42 -23.29
CA GLN A 73 0.16 -15.86 -24.33
C GLN A 73 0.41 -14.35 -24.51
N ALA A 74 0.49 -13.58 -23.40
CA ALA A 74 0.84 -12.16 -23.38
C ALA A 74 2.25 -11.87 -23.92
N THR A 75 3.20 -12.77 -23.75
CA THR A 75 4.52 -12.65 -24.38
C THR A 75 4.43 -12.66 -25.91
N PHE A 76 3.65 -13.57 -26.49
CA PHE A 76 3.48 -13.64 -27.94
C PHE A 76 2.65 -12.47 -28.50
N VAL A 77 1.65 -11.96 -27.76
CA VAL A 77 0.94 -10.72 -28.12
C VAL A 77 1.84 -9.49 -28.03
N THR A 78 2.73 -9.42 -27.03
CA THR A 78 3.75 -8.36 -26.95
C THR A 78 4.70 -8.39 -28.15
N LEU A 79 5.11 -9.58 -28.59
CA LEU A 79 5.89 -9.76 -29.83
C LEU A 79 5.10 -9.37 -31.07
N MET A 80 3.80 -9.68 -31.16
CA MET A 80 2.95 -9.24 -32.29
C MET A 80 2.85 -7.72 -32.37
N LEU A 81 2.51 -7.04 -31.26
CA LEU A 81 2.36 -5.58 -31.19
C LEU A 81 3.67 -4.85 -31.52
N SER A 82 4.79 -5.33 -31.00
CA SER A 82 6.13 -4.76 -31.25
C SER A 82 6.78 -5.17 -32.58
N ARG A 83 6.05 -5.85 -33.48
CA ARG A 83 6.56 -6.39 -34.77
C ARG A 83 7.73 -7.38 -34.62
N GLY A 84 7.86 -7.99 -33.44
CA GLY A 84 8.80 -9.06 -33.14
C GLY A 84 8.45 -10.40 -33.80
N TYR A 85 9.30 -11.39 -33.55
CA TYR A 85 9.25 -12.70 -34.19
C TYR A 85 8.94 -13.81 -33.19
N ALA A 86 8.13 -14.78 -33.59
CA ALA A 86 7.90 -15.99 -32.81
C ALA A 86 9.17 -16.87 -32.78
N PRO A 87 9.55 -17.47 -31.64
CA PRO A 87 10.60 -18.48 -31.59
C PRO A 87 10.25 -19.70 -32.45
N CYS A 88 11.28 -20.46 -32.84
CA CYS A 88 11.20 -21.70 -33.65
C CYS A 88 10.68 -21.53 -35.09
N LEU A 89 10.11 -20.39 -35.45
CA LEU A 89 9.67 -20.02 -36.79
C LEU A 89 10.67 -19.08 -37.48
N PRO A 90 10.58 -18.90 -38.81
CA PRO A 90 11.34 -17.86 -39.51
C PRO A 90 11.01 -16.46 -38.96
N SER A 91 11.94 -15.51 -39.12
CA SER A 91 11.79 -14.10 -38.73
C SER A 91 10.79 -13.35 -39.63
N TRP A 92 9.52 -13.75 -39.54
CA TRP A 92 8.36 -13.14 -40.18
C TRP A 92 7.42 -12.61 -39.08
N PRO A 93 6.74 -11.47 -39.28
CA PRO A 93 5.87 -10.92 -38.26
C PRO A 93 4.75 -11.91 -37.91
N ILE A 94 4.41 -11.97 -36.62
CA ILE A 94 3.17 -12.56 -36.13
C ILE A 94 2.02 -11.71 -36.67
N VAL A 95 0.98 -12.35 -37.20
CA VAL A 95 -0.20 -11.66 -37.76
C VAL A 95 -1.52 -12.07 -37.11
N GLU A 96 -1.53 -13.21 -36.42
CA GLU A 96 -2.72 -13.81 -35.84
C GLU A 96 -2.28 -14.78 -34.73
N ILE A 97 -2.94 -14.70 -33.57
CA ILE A 97 -2.74 -15.61 -32.43
C ILE A 97 -4.11 -16.15 -32.05
N LYS A 98 -4.26 -17.47 -31.89
CA LYS A 98 -5.49 -18.11 -31.42
C LYS A 98 -5.22 -18.79 -30.08
N LEU A 99 -6.11 -18.54 -29.12
CA LEU A 99 -6.06 -19.15 -27.78
C LEU A 99 -7.07 -20.30 -27.71
N GLN A 100 -6.77 -21.36 -26.96
CA GLN A 100 -7.65 -22.52 -26.75
C GLN A 100 -8.14 -23.15 -28.08
N GLY A 101 -7.17 -23.58 -28.90
CA GLY A 101 -7.33 -24.04 -30.28
C GLY A 101 -8.22 -25.27 -30.51
N ALA A 102 -8.63 -25.99 -29.46
CA ALA A 102 -9.48 -27.19 -29.55
C ALA A 102 -10.77 -26.97 -30.35
N VAL A 103 -11.40 -25.79 -30.20
CA VAL A 103 -12.63 -25.43 -30.94
C VAL A 103 -12.40 -25.31 -32.46
N ALA A 104 -11.15 -25.09 -32.88
CA ALA A 104 -10.72 -25.03 -34.28
C ALA A 104 -10.07 -26.34 -34.79
N GLY A 105 -10.15 -27.43 -34.03
CA GLY A 105 -9.70 -28.76 -34.45
C GLY A 105 -8.23 -29.11 -34.16
N TYR A 106 -7.51 -28.26 -33.43
CA TYR A 106 -6.15 -28.53 -32.96
C TYR A 106 -6.19 -29.35 -31.67
N ALA A 107 -5.38 -30.39 -31.53
CA ALA A 107 -5.23 -31.14 -30.28
C ALA A 107 -4.28 -30.44 -29.30
N THR A 108 -3.27 -29.74 -29.81
CA THR A 108 -2.31 -28.89 -29.09
C THR A 108 -2.89 -27.48 -29.00
N ASP A 109 -3.57 -27.14 -27.91
CA ASP A 109 -4.58 -26.09 -27.88
C ASP A 109 -4.22 -24.79 -27.15
N ASP A 110 -3.38 -24.81 -26.10
CA ASP A 110 -3.16 -23.64 -25.22
C ASP A 110 -2.77 -22.34 -25.99
N LEU A 111 -1.99 -22.44 -27.08
CA LEU A 111 -1.53 -21.28 -27.86
C LEU A 111 -1.20 -21.64 -29.32
N ILE A 112 -1.92 -21.09 -30.30
CA ILE A 112 -1.59 -21.17 -31.74
C ILE A 112 -1.08 -19.82 -32.25
N VAL A 113 0.08 -19.80 -32.91
CA VAL A 113 0.70 -18.56 -33.42
C VAL A 113 0.94 -18.65 -34.93
N PHE A 114 0.41 -17.69 -35.69
CA PHE A 114 0.59 -17.61 -37.13
C PHE A 114 1.55 -16.47 -37.50
N VAL A 115 2.64 -16.81 -38.19
CA VAL A 115 3.53 -15.82 -38.82
C VAL A 115 3.29 -15.79 -40.34
N LYS A 116 3.54 -14.63 -40.97
CA LYS A 116 3.30 -14.45 -42.41
C LYS A 116 4.46 -13.74 -43.09
N ASN A 117 5.01 -14.34 -44.14
CA ASN A 117 6.03 -13.75 -44.99
C ASN A 117 5.49 -12.50 -45.72
N PRO A 118 6.06 -11.29 -45.52
CA PRO A 118 5.55 -10.07 -46.17
C PRO A 118 5.71 -10.06 -47.70
N ALA A 119 6.68 -10.80 -48.25
CA ALA A 119 6.98 -10.81 -49.68
C ALA A 119 6.26 -11.94 -50.44
N THR A 120 6.07 -13.11 -49.84
CA THR A 120 5.44 -14.27 -50.51
C THR A 120 4.00 -14.54 -50.06
N ASN A 121 3.52 -13.87 -49.01
CA ASN A 121 2.27 -14.18 -48.29
C ASN A 121 2.20 -15.60 -47.68
N GLU A 122 3.28 -16.40 -47.71
CA GLU A 122 3.34 -17.72 -47.07
C GLU A 122 3.10 -17.58 -45.55
N ARG A 123 2.17 -18.38 -45.01
CA ARG A 123 1.92 -18.52 -43.57
C ARG A 123 2.64 -19.75 -43.02
N ARG A 124 3.02 -19.69 -41.74
CA ARG A 124 3.47 -20.82 -40.92
C ARG A 124 2.87 -20.74 -39.52
N ARG A 125 2.72 -21.89 -38.86
CA ARG A 125 2.08 -22.06 -37.55
C ARG A 125 3.07 -22.57 -36.51
N LEU A 126 2.96 -22.09 -35.27
CA LEU A 126 3.46 -22.75 -34.07
C LEU A 126 2.25 -23.23 -33.27
N LEU A 127 2.19 -24.52 -32.95
CA LEU A 127 1.20 -25.12 -32.05
C LEU A 127 1.86 -25.28 -30.67
N GLY A 128 1.39 -24.55 -29.67
CA GLY A 128 2.03 -24.43 -28.37
C GLY A 128 1.20 -25.04 -27.25
N GLN A 129 1.74 -26.05 -26.56
CA GLN A 129 1.20 -26.53 -25.29
C GLN A 129 2.00 -25.92 -24.14
N VAL A 130 1.33 -25.23 -23.22
CA VAL A 130 1.92 -24.56 -22.07
C VAL A 130 1.67 -25.37 -20.79
N LYS A 131 2.74 -25.80 -20.10
CA LYS A 131 2.66 -26.54 -18.84
C LYS A 131 3.77 -26.07 -17.90
N ASN A 132 3.41 -25.32 -16.84
CA ASN A 132 4.35 -24.64 -15.92
C ASN A 132 5.44 -25.56 -15.32
N SER A 133 5.17 -26.85 -15.14
CA SER A 133 6.19 -27.84 -14.79
C SER A 133 5.80 -29.22 -15.33
N ILE A 134 6.78 -29.93 -15.90
CA ILE A 134 6.62 -31.25 -16.50
C ILE A 134 7.92 -32.05 -16.32
N GLN A 135 7.85 -33.38 -16.29
CA GLN A 135 9.02 -34.26 -16.23
C GLN A 135 9.02 -35.20 -17.43
N ILE A 136 10.04 -35.12 -18.27
CA ILE A 136 10.08 -35.79 -19.56
C ILE A 136 10.61 -37.22 -19.34
N THR A 137 9.69 -38.14 -19.05
CA THR A 137 9.99 -39.52 -18.66
C THR A 137 8.94 -40.51 -19.18
N ARG A 138 9.36 -41.77 -19.35
CA ARG A 138 8.54 -42.93 -19.77
C ARG A 138 7.23 -43.15 -18.98
N LYS A 139 7.08 -42.56 -17.79
CA LYS A 139 5.92 -42.81 -16.88
C LYS A 139 5.15 -41.56 -16.47
N ASN A 140 5.47 -40.38 -17.00
CA ASN A 140 4.74 -39.16 -16.67
C ASN A 140 3.48 -39.03 -17.53
N LYS A 141 2.29 -39.02 -16.90
CA LYS A 141 1.00 -38.93 -17.60
C LYS A 141 0.82 -37.61 -18.35
N ILE A 142 1.23 -36.48 -17.76
CA ILE A 142 1.13 -35.16 -18.40
C ILE A 142 2.01 -35.12 -19.65
N PHE A 143 3.18 -35.76 -19.61
CA PHE A 143 4.03 -35.91 -20.81
C PHE A 143 3.41 -36.85 -21.86
N ALA A 144 2.72 -37.92 -21.46
CA ALA A 144 1.95 -38.75 -22.38
C ALA A 144 0.79 -37.97 -23.05
N GLU A 145 0.05 -37.17 -22.29
CA GLU A 145 -1.05 -36.31 -22.76
C GLU A 145 -0.53 -35.25 -23.77
N VAL A 146 0.57 -34.57 -23.46
CA VAL A 146 1.24 -33.63 -24.38
C VAL A 146 1.71 -34.30 -25.67
N ILE A 147 2.28 -35.51 -25.57
CA ILE A 147 2.79 -36.23 -26.74
C ILE A 147 1.66 -36.81 -27.60
N GLN A 148 0.53 -37.22 -27.00
CA GLN A 148 -0.67 -37.60 -27.75
C GLN A 148 -1.19 -36.42 -28.58
N ALA A 149 -1.43 -35.26 -27.96
CA ALA A 149 -1.90 -34.06 -28.64
C ALA A 149 -0.97 -33.64 -29.79
N ALA A 150 0.34 -33.59 -29.52
CA ALA A 150 1.34 -33.27 -30.52
C ALA A 150 1.40 -34.29 -31.67
N TRP A 151 1.20 -35.59 -31.39
CA TRP A 151 1.22 -36.66 -32.39
C TRP A 151 -0.03 -36.68 -33.27
N ASP A 152 -1.19 -36.38 -32.68
CA ASP A 152 -2.48 -36.29 -33.36
C ASP A 152 -2.48 -35.10 -34.34
N ASP A 153 -1.99 -33.94 -33.91
CA ASP A 153 -1.80 -32.78 -34.80
C ASP A 153 -0.73 -33.05 -35.87
N PHE A 154 0.43 -33.59 -35.50
CA PHE A 154 1.55 -33.82 -36.44
C PHE A 154 1.15 -34.67 -37.65
N ASN A 155 0.17 -35.57 -37.49
CA ASN A 155 -0.33 -36.45 -38.54
C ASN A 155 -1.65 -35.99 -39.18
N ASN A 156 -2.12 -34.79 -38.86
CA ASN A 156 -3.34 -34.19 -39.42
C ASN A 156 -2.99 -33.02 -40.38
N GLU A 157 -3.07 -33.28 -41.68
CA GLU A 157 -2.65 -32.34 -42.74
C GLU A 157 -3.46 -31.03 -42.79
N ASP A 158 -4.67 -30.98 -42.23
CA ASP A 158 -5.48 -29.75 -42.16
C ASP A 158 -4.89 -28.74 -41.16
N VAL A 159 -4.38 -29.23 -40.02
CA VAL A 159 -3.86 -28.41 -38.91
C VAL A 159 -2.34 -28.23 -38.93
N PHE A 160 -1.59 -29.19 -39.48
CA PHE A 160 -0.12 -29.19 -39.40
C PHE A 160 0.60 -29.50 -40.72
N THR A 161 1.51 -28.61 -41.12
CA THR A 161 2.32 -28.76 -42.33
C THR A 161 3.75 -29.22 -41.98
N LYS A 162 4.03 -30.53 -42.05
CA LYS A 162 5.36 -31.12 -41.76
C LYS A 162 6.49 -30.38 -42.51
N GLY A 163 7.53 -29.96 -41.79
CA GLY A 163 8.67 -29.20 -42.33
C GLY A 163 8.43 -27.71 -42.58
N LYS A 164 7.25 -27.17 -42.25
CA LYS A 164 6.94 -25.74 -42.31
C LYS A 164 6.45 -25.17 -40.99
N ASP A 165 5.48 -25.85 -40.39
CA ASP A 165 4.88 -25.56 -39.10
C ASP A 165 5.69 -26.27 -37.99
N VAL A 166 5.54 -25.85 -36.73
CA VAL A 166 6.25 -26.43 -35.58
C VAL A 166 5.32 -26.68 -34.41
N ILE A 167 5.63 -27.66 -33.57
CA ILE A 167 4.94 -27.92 -32.29
C ILE A 167 5.90 -27.56 -31.16
N ALA A 168 5.43 -26.92 -30.09
CA ALA A 168 6.27 -26.45 -28.98
C ALA A 168 5.67 -26.78 -27.61
N LEU A 169 6.41 -27.51 -26.79
CA LEU A 169 6.14 -27.63 -25.36
C LEU A 169 6.80 -26.45 -24.63
N ILE A 170 5.97 -25.59 -24.04
CA ILE A 170 6.39 -24.37 -23.33
C ILE A 170 6.27 -24.62 -21.82
N THR A 171 7.37 -24.47 -21.08
CA THR A 171 7.46 -24.88 -19.66
C THR A 171 8.21 -23.86 -18.81
N GLY A 172 7.90 -23.88 -17.51
CA GLY A 172 8.76 -23.28 -16.49
C GLY A 172 10.11 -24.01 -16.38
N PRO A 173 11.05 -23.51 -15.56
CA PRO A 173 12.40 -24.07 -15.44
C PRO A 173 12.41 -25.58 -15.13
N LEU A 174 13.03 -26.35 -16.01
CA LEU A 174 13.23 -27.79 -15.86
C LEU A 174 14.47 -28.11 -15.00
N SER A 175 14.65 -29.39 -14.66
CA SER A 175 15.96 -29.87 -14.20
C SER A 175 16.99 -29.75 -15.34
N ALA A 176 18.27 -29.53 -15.02
CA ALA A 176 19.33 -29.49 -16.03
C ALA A 176 19.35 -30.79 -16.87
N THR A 177 19.16 -31.94 -16.24
CA THR A 177 19.06 -33.27 -16.89
C THR A 177 17.91 -33.37 -17.90
N ASP A 178 16.79 -32.67 -17.68
CA ASP A 178 15.66 -32.65 -18.61
C ASP A 178 15.85 -31.60 -19.70
N SER A 179 16.29 -30.39 -19.32
CA SER A 179 16.63 -29.28 -20.22
C SER A 179 17.68 -29.70 -21.26
N ASP A 180 18.86 -30.09 -20.81
CA ASP A 180 20.01 -30.33 -21.67
C ASP A 180 19.82 -31.62 -22.47
N GLY A 181 19.26 -32.65 -21.83
CA GLY A 181 19.01 -33.96 -22.44
C GLY A 181 17.98 -33.94 -23.56
N VAL A 182 16.93 -33.11 -23.44
CA VAL A 182 15.90 -32.99 -24.50
C VAL A 182 16.33 -31.97 -25.54
N THR A 183 16.93 -30.84 -25.15
CA THR A 183 17.44 -29.86 -26.12
C THR A 183 18.51 -30.48 -27.03
N GLN A 184 19.46 -31.24 -26.47
CA GLN A 184 20.47 -31.95 -27.27
C GLN A 184 19.86 -33.01 -28.20
N LEU A 185 18.76 -33.68 -27.80
CA LEU A 185 18.06 -34.64 -28.66
C LEU A 185 17.42 -33.96 -29.88
N LEU A 186 16.64 -32.90 -29.63
CA LEU A 186 15.87 -32.21 -30.67
C LEU A 186 16.78 -31.42 -31.62
N GLU A 187 17.86 -30.81 -31.10
CA GLU A 187 18.85 -30.14 -31.95
C GLU A 187 19.67 -31.13 -32.79
N GLN A 188 19.94 -32.35 -32.31
CA GLN A 188 20.53 -33.39 -33.15
C GLN A 188 19.59 -33.77 -34.31
N ALA A 189 18.28 -33.92 -34.05
CA ALA A 189 17.29 -34.24 -35.09
C ALA A 189 17.14 -33.15 -36.17
N ARG A 190 17.45 -31.89 -35.85
CA ARG A 190 17.43 -30.76 -36.81
C ARG A 190 18.66 -30.66 -37.69
N HIS A 191 19.81 -31.14 -37.22
CA HIS A 191 21.11 -30.91 -37.84
C HIS A 191 21.68 -32.12 -38.60
N THR A 192 21.07 -33.30 -38.49
CA THR A 192 21.35 -34.45 -39.35
C THR A 192 20.62 -34.37 -40.69
N ARG A 193 21.08 -35.16 -41.68
CA ARG A 193 20.45 -35.22 -43.01
C ARG A 193 19.18 -36.08 -43.02
N ASP A 194 19.20 -37.21 -42.33
CA ASP A 194 18.16 -38.25 -42.34
C ASP A 194 18.17 -39.08 -41.04
N ALA A 195 17.14 -39.93 -40.88
CA ALA A 195 16.97 -40.81 -39.73
C ALA A 195 18.15 -41.79 -39.56
N ASP A 196 18.67 -42.35 -40.67
CA ASP A 196 19.85 -43.24 -40.65
C ASP A 196 21.05 -42.55 -39.99
N GLU A 197 21.34 -41.30 -40.36
CA GLU A 197 22.39 -40.52 -39.72
C GLU A 197 22.08 -40.22 -38.24
N PHE A 198 20.85 -39.82 -37.92
CA PHE A 198 20.42 -39.51 -36.56
C PHE A 198 20.60 -40.69 -35.59
N PHE A 199 20.04 -41.86 -35.90
CA PHE A 199 20.19 -43.05 -35.05
C PHE A 199 21.63 -43.60 -35.06
N THR A 200 22.38 -43.41 -36.15
CA THR A 200 23.83 -43.71 -36.19
C THR A 200 24.64 -42.80 -35.26
N GLN A 201 24.27 -41.54 -35.08
CA GLN A 201 24.93 -40.64 -34.14
C GLN A 201 24.54 -40.93 -32.67
N LEU A 202 23.26 -41.17 -32.40
CA LEU A 202 22.73 -41.52 -31.07
C LEU A 202 23.30 -42.84 -30.53
N SER A 203 23.42 -43.87 -31.37
CA SER A 203 23.93 -45.19 -30.99
C SER A 203 25.45 -45.24 -30.72
N ARG A 204 26.22 -44.22 -31.16
CA ARG A 204 27.66 -44.15 -30.91
C ARG A 204 27.97 -43.82 -29.45
N ALA A 205 28.44 -44.82 -28.71
CA ALA A 205 28.99 -44.66 -27.37
C ALA A 205 30.07 -43.55 -27.35
N LYS A 206 30.06 -42.73 -26.31
CA LYS A 206 30.87 -41.50 -26.13
C LYS A 206 30.57 -40.32 -27.08
N PHE A 207 29.78 -40.49 -28.15
CA PHE A 207 29.35 -39.36 -28.98
C PHE A 207 28.08 -38.70 -28.42
N CYS A 208 27.09 -39.53 -28.09
CA CYS A 208 25.88 -39.08 -27.40
C CYS A 208 25.83 -39.60 -25.95
N SER A 209 25.18 -38.86 -25.05
CA SER A 209 25.11 -39.14 -23.62
C SER A 209 23.96 -40.11 -23.28
N ASP A 210 24.09 -40.84 -22.17
CA ASP A 210 23.03 -41.76 -21.72
C ASP A 210 21.77 -41.03 -21.22
N VAL A 211 21.91 -39.74 -20.88
CA VAL A 211 20.77 -38.85 -20.60
C VAL A 211 19.94 -38.65 -21.87
N VAL A 212 20.57 -38.29 -23.00
CA VAL A 212 19.87 -38.11 -24.29
C VAL A 212 19.22 -39.42 -24.76
N ARG A 213 19.90 -40.57 -24.61
CA ARG A 213 19.29 -41.89 -24.89
C ARG A 213 18.05 -42.15 -24.04
N SER A 214 18.12 -41.87 -22.73
CA SER A 214 16.97 -42.00 -21.82
C SER A 214 15.81 -41.06 -22.18
N LYS A 215 16.09 -39.90 -22.78
CA LYS A 215 15.05 -39.00 -23.33
C LYS A 215 14.47 -39.53 -24.64
N LEU A 216 15.29 -39.99 -25.58
CA LEU A 216 14.83 -40.63 -26.82
C LEU A 216 13.90 -41.81 -26.53
N ASP A 217 14.29 -42.66 -25.57
CA ASP A 217 13.46 -43.76 -25.08
C ASP A 217 12.11 -43.29 -24.53
N ALA A 218 12.09 -42.17 -23.78
CA ALA A 218 10.86 -41.61 -23.24
C ALA A 218 9.94 -41.06 -24.35
N PHE A 219 10.49 -40.43 -25.40
CA PHE A 219 9.73 -40.06 -26.59
C PHE A 219 9.22 -41.30 -27.34
N LYS A 220 10.08 -42.30 -27.61
CA LYS A 220 9.67 -43.57 -28.24
C LYS A 220 8.51 -44.24 -27.47
N GLU A 221 8.60 -44.36 -26.15
CA GLU A 221 7.57 -45.04 -25.33
C GLU A 221 6.23 -44.29 -25.34
N GLN A 222 6.22 -42.94 -25.26
CA GLN A 222 4.95 -42.18 -25.37
C GLN A 222 4.41 -42.13 -26.80
N LEU A 223 5.26 -42.03 -27.83
CA LEU A 223 4.82 -42.01 -29.22
C LEU A 223 4.28 -43.38 -29.67
N THR A 224 4.86 -44.49 -29.20
CA THR A 224 4.28 -45.83 -29.38
C THR A 224 2.90 -45.94 -28.71
N ALA A 225 2.71 -45.35 -27.52
CA ALA A 225 1.39 -45.29 -26.88
C ALA A 225 0.38 -44.44 -27.68
N ALA A 226 0.80 -43.26 -28.14
CA ALA A 226 -0.02 -42.35 -28.96
C ALA A 226 -0.42 -42.96 -30.31
N ASN A 227 0.47 -43.74 -30.92
CA ASN A 227 0.26 -44.50 -32.16
C ASN A 227 -0.55 -45.81 -31.94
N GLY A 228 -1.49 -45.79 -30.99
CA GLY A 228 -2.38 -46.93 -30.68
C GLY A 228 -1.68 -48.17 -30.13
N GLY A 229 -0.48 -48.03 -29.58
CA GLY A 229 0.34 -49.15 -29.10
C GLY A 229 1.24 -49.80 -30.17
N ASN A 230 1.39 -49.19 -31.35
CA ASN A 230 2.27 -49.67 -32.42
C ASN A 230 3.57 -48.88 -32.44
N ASP A 231 4.72 -49.54 -32.57
CA ASP A 231 6.01 -48.87 -32.70
C ASP A 231 6.01 -47.89 -33.89
N VAL A 232 6.47 -46.66 -33.64
CA VAL A 232 6.59 -45.61 -34.68
C VAL A 232 7.85 -45.86 -35.51
N ASP A 233 7.74 -45.73 -36.84
CA ASP A 233 8.88 -45.86 -37.75
C ASP A 233 9.97 -44.83 -37.43
N ASP A 234 11.23 -45.20 -37.59
CA ASP A 234 12.36 -44.32 -37.27
C ASP A 234 12.35 -43.03 -38.12
N ASN A 235 11.76 -43.00 -39.32
CA ASN A 235 11.61 -41.78 -40.11
C ASN A 235 10.51 -40.86 -39.57
N ASP A 236 9.34 -41.39 -39.20
CA ASP A 236 8.25 -40.59 -38.64
C ASP A 236 8.60 -40.05 -37.25
N LEU A 237 9.30 -40.85 -36.44
CA LEU A 237 9.88 -40.42 -35.17
C LEU A 237 10.94 -39.32 -35.37
N TYR A 238 11.81 -39.47 -36.37
CA TYR A 238 12.82 -38.48 -36.71
C TYR A 238 12.19 -37.14 -37.12
N GLU A 239 11.24 -37.16 -38.04
CA GLU A 239 10.53 -35.94 -38.45
C GLU A 239 9.69 -35.34 -37.31
N PHE A 240 9.08 -36.15 -36.44
CA PHE A 240 8.41 -35.61 -35.25
C PHE A 240 9.39 -34.86 -34.35
N LEU A 241 10.52 -35.48 -33.96
CA LEU A 241 11.55 -34.85 -33.11
C LEU A 241 12.18 -33.60 -33.76
N ARG A 242 12.25 -33.56 -35.10
CA ARG A 242 12.74 -32.41 -35.87
C ARG A 242 11.78 -31.21 -35.78
N ASN A 243 10.48 -31.45 -35.85
CA ASN A 243 9.42 -30.42 -35.84
C ASN A 243 8.87 -30.11 -34.42
N PHE A 244 9.21 -30.90 -33.39
CA PHE A 244 8.82 -30.70 -31.99
C PHE A 244 9.89 -29.93 -31.19
N HIS A 245 9.52 -28.84 -30.52
CA HIS A 245 10.40 -27.93 -29.78
C HIS A 245 10.10 -27.92 -28.28
N LEU A 246 11.10 -27.50 -27.50
CA LEU A 246 11.00 -27.29 -26.06
C LEU A 246 11.43 -25.85 -25.74
N LEU A 247 10.57 -25.09 -25.06
CA LEU A 247 10.80 -23.68 -24.75
C LEU A 247 10.71 -23.42 -23.23
N GLY A 248 11.79 -22.92 -22.63
CA GLY A 248 11.85 -22.56 -21.22
C GLY A 248 11.59 -21.08 -20.98
N TYR A 249 10.66 -20.75 -20.09
CA TYR A 249 10.32 -19.38 -19.69
C TYR A 249 10.25 -19.27 -18.16
N ASP A 250 10.77 -18.18 -17.59
CA ASP A 250 10.82 -17.99 -16.13
C ASP A 250 9.72 -17.05 -15.57
N LEU A 251 8.67 -16.81 -16.36
CA LEU A 251 7.52 -15.95 -16.04
C LEU A 251 6.59 -16.46 -14.91
N ALA A 252 6.99 -17.52 -14.21
CA ALA A 252 6.32 -18.02 -13.00
C ALA A 252 6.70 -17.23 -11.72
N ARG A 253 7.62 -16.25 -11.81
CA ARG A 253 8.12 -15.44 -10.68
C ARG A 253 8.17 -13.95 -11.05
N LYS A 254 7.92 -13.06 -10.09
CA LYS A 254 7.84 -11.59 -10.26
C LYS A 254 9.18 -10.92 -10.69
N ALA A 255 10.27 -11.67 -10.81
CA ALA A 255 11.60 -11.18 -11.16
C ALA A 255 12.37 -12.20 -12.04
N GLY A 256 11.69 -12.74 -13.07
CA GLY A 256 12.33 -13.57 -14.10
C GLY A 256 13.09 -12.73 -15.14
N VAL A 257 14.15 -13.28 -15.71
CA VAL A 257 14.96 -12.67 -16.78
C VAL A 257 14.11 -12.36 -18.00
N VAL A 258 13.19 -13.25 -18.40
CA VAL A 258 12.29 -12.98 -19.53
C VAL A 258 11.31 -11.86 -19.19
N SER A 259 10.88 -11.75 -17.92
CA SER A 259 10.04 -10.63 -17.47
C SER A 259 10.78 -9.29 -17.56
N SER A 260 12.05 -9.23 -17.13
CA SER A 260 12.88 -8.03 -17.25
C SER A 260 13.16 -7.66 -18.71
N LEU A 261 13.37 -8.64 -19.59
CA LEU A 261 13.58 -8.42 -21.02
C LEU A 261 12.30 -7.91 -21.70
N LEU A 262 11.12 -8.45 -21.36
CA LEU A 262 9.84 -7.97 -21.89
C LEU A 262 9.53 -6.55 -21.45
N GLN A 263 9.72 -6.22 -20.17
CA GLN A 263 9.62 -4.85 -19.67
C GLN A 263 10.59 -3.90 -20.40
N SER A 264 11.85 -4.31 -20.58
CA SER A 264 12.84 -3.54 -21.36
C SER A 264 12.42 -3.36 -22.82
N HIS A 265 11.80 -4.37 -23.43
CA HIS A 265 11.34 -4.34 -24.82
C HIS A 265 10.16 -3.39 -25.01
N ILE A 266 9.17 -3.43 -24.12
CA ILE A 266 8.04 -2.48 -24.09
C ILE A 266 8.55 -1.04 -23.87
N SER A 267 9.57 -0.86 -23.01
CA SER A 267 10.18 0.46 -22.75
C SER A 267 10.83 1.12 -23.96
N GLN A 268 11.10 0.39 -25.05
CA GLN A 268 11.58 0.98 -26.31
C GLN A 268 10.53 1.86 -26.99
N PHE A 269 9.25 1.52 -26.82
CA PHE A 269 8.10 2.26 -27.37
C PHE A 269 7.55 3.26 -26.36
N ASN A 270 7.41 2.86 -25.08
CA ASN A 270 6.95 3.75 -24.01
C ASN A 270 7.67 3.48 -22.68
N ARG A 271 8.53 4.41 -22.28
CA ARG A 271 9.42 4.27 -21.11
C ARG A 271 8.74 4.44 -19.76
N ASN A 272 7.62 5.16 -19.69
CA ASN A 272 7.10 5.67 -18.43
C ASN A 272 6.05 4.75 -17.79
N ILE A 273 5.47 3.82 -18.56
CA ILE A 273 4.34 2.97 -18.13
C ILE A 273 4.43 1.52 -18.65
N ALA A 274 5.65 0.99 -18.87
CA ALA A 274 5.87 -0.34 -19.44
C ALA A 274 5.24 -1.48 -18.63
N ASP A 275 5.13 -1.31 -17.31
CA ASP A 275 4.46 -2.22 -16.38
C ASP A 275 2.93 -2.19 -16.55
N LYS A 276 2.35 -0.99 -16.69
CA LYS A 276 0.92 -0.79 -16.94
C LYS A 276 0.52 -1.30 -18.33
N ILE A 277 1.38 -1.12 -19.34
CA ILE A 277 1.19 -1.69 -20.69
C ILE A 277 1.22 -3.21 -20.65
N TRP A 278 2.19 -3.81 -19.97
CA TRP A 278 2.22 -5.27 -19.77
C TRP A 278 0.97 -5.79 -19.05
N TYR A 279 0.43 -5.04 -18.08
CA TYR A 279 -0.84 -5.37 -17.43
C TYR A 279 -2.06 -5.23 -18.38
N GLN A 280 -2.09 -4.22 -19.25
CA GLN A 280 -3.12 -4.11 -20.31
C GLN A 280 -3.08 -5.32 -21.26
N ILE A 281 -1.89 -5.73 -21.73
CA ILE A 281 -1.72 -6.92 -22.60
C ILE A 281 -2.20 -8.19 -21.88
N LEU A 282 -1.89 -8.33 -20.58
CA LEU A 282 -2.36 -9.47 -19.79
C LEU A 282 -3.88 -9.51 -19.65
N ASN A 283 -4.54 -8.36 -19.41
CA ASN A 283 -6.00 -8.30 -19.33
C ASN A 283 -6.64 -8.66 -20.68
N GLU A 284 -6.20 -8.04 -21.77
CA GLU A 284 -6.68 -8.36 -23.13
C GLU A 284 -6.49 -9.84 -23.46
N VAL A 285 -5.34 -10.43 -23.12
CA VAL A 285 -5.11 -11.88 -23.30
C VAL A 285 -6.04 -12.73 -22.43
N GLN A 286 -6.29 -12.36 -21.17
CA GLN A 286 -7.22 -13.10 -20.31
C GLN A 286 -8.66 -13.02 -20.83
N ASP A 287 -9.09 -11.83 -21.27
CA ASP A 287 -10.41 -11.59 -21.84
C ASP A 287 -10.59 -12.37 -23.16
N PHE A 288 -9.61 -12.38 -24.07
CA PHE A 288 -9.66 -13.21 -25.28
C PHE A 288 -9.59 -14.72 -24.98
N ASN A 289 -8.84 -15.16 -23.96
CA ASN A 289 -8.76 -16.58 -23.56
C ASN A 289 -10.12 -17.08 -23.03
N GLN A 290 -10.86 -16.26 -22.28
CA GLN A 290 -12.22 -16.57 -21.78
C GLN A 290 -13.20 -17.02 -22.89
N TYR A 291 -13.03 -16.55 -24.12
CA TYR A 291 -13.91 -16.86 -25.27
C TYR A 291 -13.24 -17.73 -26.36
N ALA A 292 -12.07 -18.34 -26.10
CA ALA A 292 -11.26 -19.06 -27.09
C ALA A 292 -10.97 -18.23 -28.36
N GLY A 293 -10.68 -16.94 -28.15
CA GLY A 293 -10.62 -15.91 -29.18
C GLY A 293 -9.41 -16.02 -30.12
N THR A 294 -9.53 -15.35 -31.26
CA THR A 294 -8.40 -15.02 -32.14
C THR A 294 -8.05 -13.55 -31.97
N ILE A 295 -6.80 -13.29 -31.60
CA ILE A 295 -6.19 -11.96 -31.49
C ILE A 295 -5.47 -11.63 -32.81
N THR A 296 -5.75 -10.44 -33.36
CA THR A 296 -4.94 -9.78 -34.39
C THR A 296 -4.70 -8.32 -33.98
N VAL A 297 -3.92 -7.55 -34.75
CA VAL A 297 -3.69 -6.12 -34.46
C VAL A 297 -4.98 -5.30 -34.58
N GLU A 298 -5.94 -5.77 -35.39
CA GLU A 298 -7.23 -5.13 -35.64
C GLU A 298 -8.30 -5.44 -34.58
N THR A 299 -8.09 -6.47 -33.73
CA THR A 299 -9.04 -6.87 -32.68
C THR A 299 -8.71 -6.32 -31.30
N LEU A 300 -7.47 -5.83 -31.08
CA LEU A 300 -7.02 -5.23 -29.83
C LEU A 300 -7.45 -3.74 -29.72
N SER A 301 -7.50 -3.21 -28.50
CA SER A 301 -7.85 -1.81 -28.26
C SER A 301 -6.87 -0.82 -28.93
N GLU A 302 -7.40 0.32 -29.40
CA GLU A 302 -6.60 1.32 -30.11
C GLU A 302 -5.54 1.97 -29.22
N ASP A 303 -5.82 2.13 -27.93
CA ASP A 303 -4.88 2.68 -26.96
C ASP A 303 -3.67 1.75 -26.75
N LEU A 304 -3.93 0.44 -26.61
CA LEU A 304 -2.86 -0.56 -26.51
C LEU A 304 -2.02 -0.61 -27.79
N VAL A 305 -2.65 -0.59 -28.98
CA VAL A 305 -1.92 -0.53 -30.25
C VAL A 305 -1.15 0.79 -30.40
N ALA A 306 -1.68 1.91 -29.89
CA ALA A 306 -1.01 3.21 -29.92
C ALA A 306 0.26 3.25 -29.04
N HIS A 307 0.30 2.48 -27.95
CA HIS A 307 1.50 2.35 -27.11
C HIS A 307 2.70 1.66 -27.81
N PHE A 308 2.48 0.98 -28.95
CA PHE A 308 3.53 0.34 -29.77
C PHE A 308 3.80 1.05 -31.11
N LYS A 309 3.36 2.31 -31.26
CA LYS A 309 3.81 3.15 -32.37
C LYS A 309 5.31 3.40 -32.24
N GLU A 310 6.05 3.23 -33.34
CA GLU A 310 7.49 3.54 -33.39
C GLU A 310 7.69 5.03 -33.06
N PRO A 311 8.57 5.39 -32.10
CA PRO A 311 8.79 6.79 -31.75
C PRO A 311 9.35 7.60 -32.94
N ASP A 312 8.79 8.77 -33.21
CA ASP A 312 9.27 9.67 -34.26
C ASP A 312 10.76 9.99 -34.04
N VAL A 313 11.58 9.68 -35.06
CA VAL A 313 13.05 9.79 -35.02
C VAL A 313 13.46 11.27 -35.06
N THR A 314 13.43 11.88 -33.88
CA THR A 314 13.62 13.30 -33.66
C THR A 314 15.10 13.72 -33.61
N TYR A 315 15.82 13.54 -34.74
CA TYR A 315 16.81 14.54 -35.17
C TYR A 315 17.28 14.37 -36.63
N ILE A 316 16.98 15.36 -37.47
CA ILE A 316 17.88 15.79 -38.56
C ILE A 316 18.24 17.25 -38.24
N PRO A 317 19.52 17.65 -38.25
CA PRO A 317 19.88 19.05 -38.05
C PRO A 317 19.32 19.92 -39.19
N ILE A 318 18.76 21.08 -38.86
CA ILE A 318 18.19 22.05 -39.83
C ILE A 318 19.24 22.48 -40.89
N SER A 319 20.53 22.38 -40.57
CA SER A 319 21.64 22.61 -41.51
C SER A 319 21.78 21.55 -42.63
N PHE A 320 20.95 20.50 -42.63
CA PHE A 320 20.87 19.49 -43.70
C PHE A 320 19.51 19.45 -44.41
N THR A 321 18.57 20.33 -44.04
CA THR A 321 17.26 20.45 -44.71
C THR A 321 17.22 21.59 -45.72
N GLU A 322 18.26 21.72 -46.54
CA GLU A 322 18.25 22.51 -47.78
C GLU A 322 18.66 21.63 -48.97
N GLU A 323 17.69 21.05 -49.67
CA GLU A 323 17.83 20.87 -51.12
C GLU A 323 16.46 21.05 -51.80
N GLN A 324 16.43 21.80 -52.90
CA GLN A 324 15.21 22.28 -53.52
C GLN A 324 14.59 21.24 -54.46
N ALA A 325 13.53 20.56 -54.00
CA ALA A 325 12.70 19.72 -54.86
C ALA A 325 11.73 20.56 -55.73
N ASN A 326 12.29 21.36 -56.66
CA ASN A 326 11.54 21.91 -57.78
C ASN A 326 11.21 20.77 -58.76
N VAL A 327 10.10 20.06 -58.52
CA VAL A 327 9.60 18.98 -59.37
C VAL A 327 8.13 19.21 -59.67
N ASP A 328 7.82 19.49 -60.94
CA ASP A 328 6.46 19.62 -61.45
C ASP A 328 5.65 18.32 -61.24
N THR A 329 4.89 18.26 -60.16
CA THR A 329 3.80 17.31 -59.97
C THR A 329 2.59 18.04 -59.41
N GLY A 330 1.43 17.90 -60.06
CA GLY A 330 0.23 18.64 -59.76
C GLY A 330 -0.48 18.16 -58.49
N VAL A 331 0.07 18.47 -57.33
CA VAL A 331 -0.58 18.25 -56.04
C VAL A 331 -1.64 19.32 -55.82
N ALA A 332 -2.89 18.91 -55.55
CA ALA A 332 -3.97 19.84 -55.23
C ALA A 332 -3.65 20.60 -53.94
N ALA A 333 -4.09 21.86 -53.85
CA ALA A 333 -3.99 22.61 -52.61
C ALA A 333 -4.70 21.86 -51.47
N SER A 334 -4.06 21.78 -50.30
CA SER A 334 -4.70 21.29 -49.07
C SER A 334 -6.03 22.04 -48.90
N PRO A 335 -7.16 21.33 -48.65
CA PRO A 335 -8.44 22.02 -48.54
C PRO A 335 -8.41 23.02 -47.37
N ALA A 336 -9.21 24.07 -47.49
CA ALA A 336 -9.32 25.05 -46.41
C ALA A 336 -9.97 24.39 -45.18
N ALA A 337 -9.39 24.61 -43.99
CA ALA A 337 -9.90 24.07 -42.74
C ALA A 337 -11.38 24.47 -42.52
N THR A 338 -12.19 23.49 -42.15
CA THR A 338 -13.63 23.64 -41.99
C THR A 338 -13.93 24.42 -40.71
N ASN A 339 -14.74 25.48 -40.82
CA ASN A 339 -15.24 26.18 -39.63
C ASN A 339 -16.41 25.38 -39.04
N TRP A 340 -16.11 24.48 -38.10
CA TRP A 340 -17.06 23.53 -37.53
C TRP A 340 -18.26 24.19 -36.83
N ASN A 341 -18.07 25.36 -36.21
CA ASN A 341 -19.16 26.13 -35.61
C ASN A 341 -20.14 26.68 -36.67
N HIS A 342 -19.72 26.85 -37.92
CA HIS A 342 -20.58 27.29 -39.04
C HIS A 342 -21.01 26.13 -39.97
N HIS A 343 -20.68 24.88 -39.64
CA HIS A 343 -21.10 23.72 -40.41
C HIS A 343 -22.62 23.44 -40.25
N ALA A 344 -23.25 22.83 -41.25
CA ALA A 344 -24.69 22.53 -41.19
C ALA A 344 -25.06 21.62 -39.99
N ALA A 345 -24.19 20.66 -39.66
CA ALA A 345 -24.36 19.76 -38.52
C ALA A 345 -23.86 20.34 -37.17
N ALA A 346 -23.46 21.62 -37.08
CA ALA A 346 -22.78 22.19 -35.90
C ALA A 346 -23.48 21.91 -34.56
N SER A 347 -24.82 22.03 -34.49
CA SER A 347 -25.57 21.75 -33.27
C SER A 347 -25.58 20.25 -32.93
N LYS A 348 -25.73 19.36 -33.91
CA LYS A 348 -25.66 17.90 -33.68
C LYS A 348 -24.25 17.47 -33.26
N LEU A 349 -23.21 18.09 -33.84
CA LEU A 349 -21.80 17.89 -33.46
C LEU A 349 -21.51 18.37 -32.03
N ALA A 350 -22.09 19.48 -31.59
CA ALA A 350 -21.93 19.96 -30.21
C ALA A 350 -22.51 18.97 -29.18
N LEU A 351 -23.63 18.31 -29.50
CA LEU A 351 -24.20 17.26 -28.65
C LEU A 351 -23.41 15.95 -28.73
N ALA A 352 -22.93 15.57 -29.92
CA ALA A 352 -22.01 14.44 -30.06
C ALA A 352 -20.72 14.63 -29.26
N MET A 353 -20.19 15.86 -29.22
CA MET A 353 -19.01 16.26 -28.45
C MET A 353 -19.26 16.26 -26.94
N LEU A 354 -20.46 16.66 -26.52
CA LEU A 354 -20.89 16.62 -25.12
C LEU A 354 -20.97 15.17 -24.62
N ILE A 355 -21.48 14.24 -25.46
CA ILE A 355 -21.50 12.79 -25.19
C ILE A 355 -20.09 12.16 -25.31
N GLY A 356 -19.30 12.55 -26.31
CA GLY A 356 -17.91 12.17 -26.49
C GLY A 356 -17.67 10.89 -27.28
N SER A 357 -18.12 9.75 -26.75
CA SER A 357 -17.85 8.42 -27.29
C SER A 357 -18.99 7.46 -26.94
N TRP A 358 -19.27 6.46 -27.78
CA TRP A 358 -20.30 5.43 -27.58
C TRP A 358 -20.17 4.28 -28.58
N SER A 359 -20.92 3.18 -28.39
CA SER A 359 -21.03 2.11 -29.39
C SER A 359 -22.39 2.04 -30.09
N GLU A 360 -22.42 2.05 -31.42
CA GLU A 360 -23.60 1.71 -32.23
C GLU A 360 -24.09 0.26 -32.01
N SER A 361 -23.23 -0.62 -31.51
CA SER A 361 -23.57 -2.02 -31.24
C SER A 361 -24.33 -2.24 -29.93
N ASN A 362 -24.39 -1.24 -29.06
CA ASN A 362 -25.03 -1.33 -27.74
C ASN A 362 -26.35 -0.56 -27.72
N GLN A 363 -27.47 -1.28 -27.58
CA GLN A 363 -28.81 -0.70 -27.55
C GLN A 363 -29.03 0.28 -26.38
N ALA A 364 -28.41 0.05 -25.22
CA ALA A 364 -28.50 0.96 -24.08
C ALA A 364 -27.73 2.26 -24.31
N ASP A 365 -26.63 2.22 -25.08
CA ASP A 365 -25.93 3.43 -25.52
C ASP A 365 -26.83 4.26 -26.46
N LEU A 366 -27.49 3.61 -27.43
CA LEU A 366 -28.39 4.29 -28.37
C LEU A 366 -29.56 4.99 -27.66
N GLU A 367 -30.17 4.32 -26.68
CA GLU A 367 -31.25 4.88 -25.85
C GLU A 367 -30.78 6.08 -25.01
N VAL A 368 -29.55 6.06 -24.49
CA VAL A 368 -28.94 7.21 -23.80
C VAL A 368 -28.74 8.38 -24.75
N ILE A 369 -28.22 8.14 -25.95
CA ILE A 369 -27.95 9.19 -26.94
C ILE A 369 -29.25 9.87 -27.34
N SER A 370 -30.29 9.12 -27.71
CA SER A 370 -31.60 9.69 -28.06
C SER A 370 -32.21 10.55 -26.94
N GLN A 371 -31.98 10.20 -25.67
CA GLN A 371 -32.42 11.01 -24.54
C GLN A 371 -31.63 12.31 -24.37
N ILE A 372 -30.35 12.35 -24.77
CA ILE A 372 -29.52 13.57 -24.72
C ILE A 372 -29.76 14.47 -25.94
N VAL A 373 -29.99 13.91 -27.14
CA VAL A 373 -30.13 14.67 -28.38
C VAL A 373 -31.58 15.08 -28.70
N GLY A 374 -32.56 14.45 -28.06
CA GLY A 374 -33.99 14.78 -28.19
C GLY A 374 -34.69 14.22 -29.45
N GLU A 375 -34.01 13.38 -30.23
CA GLU A 375 -34.54 12.71 -31.42
C GLU A 375 -34.07 11.24 -31.52
N GLU A 376 -34.72 10.44 -32.35
CA GLU A 376 -34.38 9.02 -32.56
C GLU A 376 -32.98 8.87 -33.18
N TYR A 377 -32.19 7.91 -32.69
CA TYR A 377 -30.79 7.77 -33.09
C TYR A 377 -30.61 7.60 -34.61
N GLY A 378 -31.56 6.91 -35.25
CA GLY A 378 -31.58 6.71 -36.71
C GLY A 378 -31.77 7.99 -37.52
N ASP A 379 -32.38 9.03 -36.95
CA ASP A 379 -32.57 10.35 -37.57
C ASP A 379 -31.43 11.33 -37.23
N TRP A 380 -30.70 11.09 -36.12
CA TRP A 380 -29.54 11.89 -35.70
C TRP A 380 -28.24 11.48 -36.38
N VAL A 381 -27.94 10.18 -36.44
CA VAL A 381 -26.66 9.65 -36.93
C VAL A 381 -26.34 9.93 -38.42
N PRO A 382 -27.30 10.13 -39.36
CA PRO A 382 -26.96 10.45 -40.75
C PRO A 382 -26.09 11.70 -40.90
N ASP A 383 -26.37 12.78 -40.13
CA ASP A 383 -25.59 14.02 -40.20
C ASP A 383 -24.14 13.85 -39.71
N LEU A 384 -23.91 12.92 -38.77
CA LEU A 384 -22.56 12.52 -38.34
C LEU A 384 -21.86 11.68 -39.41
N ARG A 385 -22.58 10.78 -40.09
CA ARG A 385 -22.03 9.93 -41.17
C ARG A 385 -21.64 10.73 -42.41
N GLU A 386 -22.39 11.77 -42.76
CA GLU A 386 -22.00 12.76 -43.77
C GLU A 386 -20.82 13.62 -43.28
N THR A 387 -20.85 14.09 -42.03
CA THR A 387 -19.72 14.87 -41.45
C THR A 387 -18.42 14.07 -41.42
N LEU A 388 -18.48 12.74 -41.24
CA LEU A 388 -17.31 11.85 -41.26
C LEU A 388 -16.58 11.84 -42.61
N GLN A 389 -17.25 12.18 -43.72
CA GLN A 389 -16.64 12.20 -45.07
C GLN A 389 -15.78 13.45 -45.33
N ILE A 390 -15.80 14.44 -44.42
CA ILE A 390 -15.07 15.70 -44.56
C ILE A 390 -13.61 15.50 -44.12
N HIS A 391 -12.68 16.02 -44.91
CA HIS A 391 -11.23 15.74 -44.78
C HIS A 391 -10.63 16.02 -43.38
N ASP A 392 -11.13 17.03 -42.68
CA ASP A 392 -10.70 17.48 -41.36
C ASP A 392 -11.77 17.26 -40.27
N SER A 393 -12.68 16.30 -40.50
CA SER A 393 -13.79 15.97 -39.59
C SER A 393 -13.32 15.77 -38.14
N PRO A 394 -13.95 16.41 -37.13
CA PRO A 394 -13.52 16.32 -35.73
C PRO A 394 -13.82 14.95 -35.11
N ILE A 395 -14.78 14.22 -35.70
CA ILE A 395 -15.22 12.90 -35.28
C ILE A 395 -14.46 11.78 -36.01
N GLY A 396 -14.38 10.64 -35.34
CA GLY A 396 -13.92 9.37 -35.88
C GLY A 396 -14.96 8.28 -35.65
N TYR A 397 -14.89 7.24 -36.47
CA TYR A 397 -15.73 6.04 -36.35
C TYR A 397 -14.91 4.80 -36.76
N LYS A 398 -14.86 3.79 -35.89
CA LYS A 398 -14.19 2.51 -36.16
C LYS A 398 -14.86 1.38 -35.37
N ASN A 399 -15.07 0.23 -36.01
CA ASN A 399 -15.64 -0.99 -35.42
C ASN A 399 -16.97 -0.76 -34.65
N GLY A 400 -17.81 0.17 -35.10
CA GLY A 400 -19.07 0.51 -34.41
C GLY A 400 -18.93 1.48 -33.23
N ILE A 401 -17.74 2.01 -32.96
CA ILE A 401 -17.47 3.02 -31.93
C ILE A 401 -17.35 4.39 -32.59
N TRP A 402 -18.07 5.39 -32.07
CA TRP A 402 -17.88 6.81 -32.40
C TRP A 402 -16.99 7.49 -31.37
N GLY A 403 -16.23 8.50 -31.77
CA GLY A 403 -15.40 9.32 -30.87
C GLY A 403 -14.98 10.65 -31.48
N PHE A 404 -14.28 11.49 -30.70
CA PHE A 404 -13.68 12.75 -31.16
C PHE A 404 -12.15 12.66 -31.20
N LYS A 405 -11.53 13.17 -32.28
CA LYS A 405 -10.07 13.14 -32.50
C LYS A 405 -9.31 14.13 -31.62
N ASP A 406 -9.88 15.32 -31.44
CA ASP A 406 -9.45 16.32 -30.46
C ASP A 406 -10.70 16.93 -29.84
N ARG A 407 -11.11 16.40 -28.68
CA ARG A 407 -12.32 16.82 -27.98
C ARG A 407 -12.18 18.20 -27.34
N VAL A 408 -10.96 18.61 -26.94
CA VAL A 408 -10.73 19.91 -26.29
C VAL A 408 -10.80 21.04 -27.33
N LYS A 409 -10.15 20.88 -28.49
CA LYS A 409 -10.31 21.84 -29.59
C LYS A 409 -11.75 21.88 -30.08
N SER A 410 -12.41 20.73 -30.21
CA SER A 410 -13.83 20.69 -30.59
C SER A 410 -14.71 21.44 -29.59
N TRP A 411 -14.40 21.38 -28.29
CA TRP A 411 -15.09 22.14 -27.24
C TRP A 411 -14.90 23.65 -27.38
N GLU A 412 -13.69 24.08 -27.75
CA GLU A 412 -13.36 25.48 -28.00
C GLU A 412 -14.03 26.00 -29.29
N ASP A 413 -14.16 25.16 -30.32
CA ASP A 413 -14.88 25.48 -31.58
C ASP A 413 -16.42 25.47 -31.41
N LEU A 414 -17.00 24.49 -30.70
CA LEU A 414 -18.44 24.19 -30.70
C LEU A 414 -19.17 24.55 -29.38
N GLY A 415 -18.47 24.83 -28.28
CA GLY A 415 -19.08 25.04 -26.95
C GLY A 415 -20.17 26.12 -26.92
N GLY A 416 -20.04 27.17 -27.75
CA GLY A 416 -21.05 28.22 -27.91
C GLY A 416 -22.38 27.76 -28.53
N ARG A 417 -22.51 26.48 -28.91
CA ARG A 417 -23.78 25.86 -29.36
C ARG A 417 -24.55 25.18 -28.23
N LEU A 418 -23.99 25.08 -27.02
CA LEU A 418 -24.63 24.50 -25.85
C LEU A 418 -25.34 25.57 -25.01
N PHE A 419 -26.45 25.17 -24.40
CA PHE A 419 -27.34 26.00 -23.58
C PHE A 419 -27.75 25.24 -22.30
N ASP A 420 -28.36 25.95 -21.34
CA ASP A 420 -28.72 25.44 -20.00
C ASP A 420 -29.53 24.13 -20.00
N ASP A 421 -30.45 23.99 -20.95
CA ASP A 421 -31.32 22.83 -21.14
C ASP A 421 -30.55 21.57 -21.58
N HIS A 422 -29.58 21.74 -22.49
CA HIS A 422 -28.67 20.68 -22.91
C HIS A 422 -27.77 20.21 -21.74
N LEU A 423 -27.34 21.13 -20.88
CA LEU A 423 -26.54 20.79 -19.68
C LEU A 423 -27.39 20.10 -18.60
N ASP A 424 -28.63 20.52 -18.37
CA ASP A 424 -29.55 19.85 -17.44
C ASP A 424 -29.92 18.43 -17.92
N GLY A 425 -30.23 18.29 -19.22
CA GLY A 425 -30.48 16.99 -19.84
C GLY A 425 -29.28 16.06 -19.73
N PHE A 426 -28.09 16.56 -20.07
CA PHE A 426 -26.83 15.82 -19.92
C PHE A 426 -26.55 15.43 -18.46
N GLN A 427 -26.71 16.32 -17.48
CA GLN A 427 -26.53 15.98 -16.05
C GLN A 427 -27.45 14.82 -15.63
N SER A 428 -28.74 14.90 -15.98
CA SER A 428 -29.73 13.89 -15.63
C SER A 428 -29.33 12.50 -16.14
N ILE A 429 -28.85 12.41 -17.38
CA ILE A 429 -28.44 11.15 -18.00
C ILE A 429 -27.06 10.70 -17.51
N ALA A 430 -26.09 11.60 -17.33
CA ALA A 430 -24.78 11.28 -16.76
C ALA A 430 -24.93 10.69 -15.34
N LEU A 431 -25.77 11.29 -14.49
CA LEU A 431 -26.09 10.73 -13.18
C LEU A 431 -26.78 9.36 -13.27
N ARG A 432 -27.71 9.17 -14.21
CA ARG A 432 -28.40 7.87 -14.42
C ARG A 432 -27.45 6.76 -14.87
N VAL A 433 -26.45 7.07 -15.70
CA VAL A 433 -25.55 6.08 -16.32
C VAL A 433 -24.31 5.81 -15.48
N LEU A 434 -23.71 6.85 -14.90
CA LEU A 434 -22.53 6.74 -14.04
C LEU A 434 -22.90 6.28 -12.62
N GLY A 435 -24.07 6.69 -12.12
CA GLY A 435 -24.66 6.22 -10.87
C GLY A 435 -25.19 4.78 -10.91
N MET A 436 -24.83 3.99 -11.92
CA MET A 436 -25.01 2.53 -11.92
C MET A 436 -23.77 1.86 -11.34
N ASP A 437 -23.99 1.12 -10.25
CA ASP A 437 -23.04 0.18 -9.66
C ASP A 437 -22.82 -1.04 -10.58
N ASP A 438 -21.62 -1.59 -10.54
CA ASP A 438 -21.23 -2.76 -11.34
C ASP A 438 -21.81 -4.05 -10.72
N PRO A 439 -22.72 -4.76 -11.42
CA PRO A 439 -23.30 -5.99 -10.89
C PRO A 439 -22.26 -7.09 -10.63
N ALA A 440 -21.04 -6.99 -11.19
CA ALA A 440 -19.94 -7.88 -10.87
C ALA A 440 -19.57 -7.90 -9.38
N PHE A 441 -19.84 -6.84 -8.61
CA PHE A 441 -19.58 -6.80 -7.17
C PHE A 441 -20.55 -7.65 -6.33
N GLU A 442 -21.71 -8.05 -6.88
CA GLU A 442 -22.58 -9.06 -6.26
C GLU A 442 -21.92 -10.44 -6.22
N LEU A 443 -20.90 -10.69 -7.06
CA LEU A 443 -20.15 -11.93 -7.09
C LEU A 443 -19.00 -11.91 -6.07
N PRO A 444 -18.63 -13.07 -5.48
CA PRO A 444 -17.39 -13.24 -4.73
C PRO A 444 -16.18 -12.80 -5.56
N GLY A 445 -15.13 -12.27 -4.92
CA GLY A 445 -13.93 -11.74 -5.61
C GLY A 445 -13.36 -12.69 -6.67
N GLU A 446 -13.16 -13.95 -6.29
CA GLU A 446 -12.67 -15.03 -7.17
C GLU A 446 -13.55 -15.30 -8.41
N GLN A 447 -14.79 -14.83 -8.45
CA GLN A 447 -15.75 -15.04 -9.54
C GLN A 447 -16.00 -13.81 -10.41
N ARG A 448 -15.51 -12.61 -10.02
CA ARG A 448 -15.80 -11.34 -10.73
C ARG A 448 -15.24 -11.30 -12.15
N TYR A 449 -14.18 -12.04 -12.44
CA TYR A 449 -13.64 -12.19 -13.80
C TYR A 449 -14.62 -12.89 -14.76
N ALA A 450 -15.54 -13.69 -14.22
CA ALA A 450 -16.56 -14.42 -14.97
C ALA A 450 -17.92 -13.69 -15.00
N ALA A 451 -17.98 -12.40 -14.65
CA ALA A 451 -19.23 -11.66 -14.53
C ALA A 451 -20.12 -11.71 -15.78
N ALA A 452 -19.52 -11.73 -16.98
CA ALA A 452 -20.25 -11.94 -18.25
C ALA A 452 -21.03 -13.26 -18.30
N ILE A 453 -20.45 -14.35 -17.76
CA ILE A 453 -21.06 -15.70 -17.72
C ILE A 453 -22.23 -15.75 -16.71
N TYR A 454 -22.21 -14.89 -15.69
CA TYR A 454 -23.28 -14.74 -14.71
C TYR A 454 -24.31 -13.65 -15.08
N GLU A 455 -24.25 -13.09 -16.29
CA GLU A 455 -25.09 -11.97 -16.74
C GLU A 455 -24.97 -10.70 -15.84
N LYS A 456 -23.84 -10.56 -15.15
CA LYS A 456 -23.51 -9.47 -14.20
C LYS A 456 -22.66 -8.36 -14.83
N LEU A 457 -23.12 -7.83 -15.96
CA LEU A 457 -22.46 -6.71 -16.66
C LEU A 457 -23.24 -5.40 -16.51
N ILE A 458 -22.52 -4.28 -16.53
CA ILE A 458 -23.11 -2.95 -16.71
C ILE A 458 -23.71 -2.87 -18.13
N PRO A 459 -24.98 -2.46 -18.32
CA PRO A 459 -25.60 -2.43 -19.66
C PRO A 459 -24.99 -1.41 -20.63
N HIS A 460 -24.54 -0.26 -20.14
CA HIS A 460 -23.95 0.82 -20.94
C HIS A 460 -22.46 0.57 -21.18
N SER A 461 -21.94 0.90 -22.36
CA SER A 461 -20.54 0.63 -22.71
C SER A 461 -19.54 1.50 -21.93
N ASN A 462 -18.30 1.01 -21.80
CA ASN A 462 -17.19 1.78 -21.23
C ASN A 462 -16.89 3.04 -22.05
N ASN A 463 -17.08 3.01 -23.38
CA ASN A 463 -16.95 4.17 -24.26
C ASN A 463 -17.92 5.29 -23.85
N LEU A 464 -19.19 4.95 -23.62
CA LEU A 464 -20.20 5.90 -23.16
C LEU A 464 -19.94 6.37 -21.73
N ARG A 465 -19.60 5.47 -20.79
CA ARG A 465 -19.29 5.85 -19.40
C ARG A 465 -18.08 6.80 -19.33
N GLN A 466 -17.02 6.55 -20.10
CA GLN A 466 -15.89 7.48 -20.22
C GLN A 466 -16.31 8.79 -20.88
N GLY A 467 -17.05 8.71 -22.00
CA GLY A 467 -17.53 9.87 -22.74
C GLY A 467 -18.33 10.86 -21.88
N LEU A 468 -19.23 10.34 -21.03
CA LEU A 468 -20.02 11.13 -20.08
C LEU A 468 -19.16 11.71 -18.94
N ALA A 469 -18.22 10.94 -18.38
CA ALA A 469 -17.32 11.43 -17.33
C ALA A 469 -16.42 12.56 -17.83
N ASP A 470 -15.82 12.39 -19.02
CA ASP A 470 -15.03 13.41 -19.72
C ASP A 470 -15.89 14.65 -20.06
N GLY A 471 -17.18 14.46 -20.37
CA GLY A 471 -18.12 15.55 -20.60
C GLY A 471 -18.33 16.40 -19.34
N LEU A 472 -18.47 15.76 -18.16
CA LEU A 472 -18.47 16.46 -16.87
C LEU A 472 -17.12 17.16 -16.60
N ALA A 473 -16.00 16.54 -16.96
CA ALA A 473 -14.67 17.13 -16.83
C ALA A 473 -14.51 18.40 -17.69
N LEU A 474 -15.00 18.38 -18.94
CA LEU A 474 -15.04 19.54 -19.83
C LEU A 474 -16.01 20.63 -19.35
N ILE A 475 -17.20 20.27 -18.88
CA ILE A 475 -18.15 21.22 -18.27
C ILE A 475 -17.49 21.97 -17.11
N GLY A 476 -16.81 21.27 -16.19
CA GLY A 476 -16.18 21.89 -15.03
C GLY A 476 -14.92 22.71 -15.35
N SER A 477 -14.09 22.25 -16.30
CA SER A 477 -12.75 22.82 -16.58
C SER A 477 -12.67 23.78 -17.78
N ARG A 478 -13.68 23.81 -18.66
CA ARG A 478 -13.68 24.60 -19.91
C ARG A 478 -14.94 25.48 -20.03
N GLN A 479 -15.35 26.07 -18.91
CA GLN A 479 -16.55 26.89 -18.78
C GLN A 479 -16.59 28.09 -19.76
N GLN A 480 -15.42 28.68 -20.06
CA GLN A 480 -15.28 29.84 -20.94
C GLN A 480 -15.79 29.63 -22.37
N SER A 481 -15.87 28.39 -22.84
CA SER A 481 -16.39 28.07 -24.18
C SER A 481 -17.92 28.01 -24.24
N LEU A 482 -18.61 27.91 -23.10
CA LEU A 482 -20.06 27.76 -22.98
C LEU A 482 -20.79 29.12 -22.96
N THR A 483 -20.49 29.97 -23.95
CA THR A 483 -20.85 31.41 -23.94
C THR A 483 -22.35 31.72 -23.91
N ASN A 484 -23.21 30.74 -24.17
CA ASN A 484 -24.68 30.88 -24.19
C ASN A 484 -25.38 30.17 -23.02
N CYS A 485 -24.62 29.62 -22.06
CA CYS A 485 -25.15 29.12 -20.79
C CYS A 485 -25.20 30.24 -19.74
N SER A 486 -26.08 30.12 -18.74
CA SER A 486 -26.19 31.06 -17.63
C SER A 486 -24.90 31.09 -16.79
N ALA A 487 -24.52 32.27 -16.29
CA ALA A 487 -23.33 32.43 -15.45
C ALA A 487 -23.37 31.50 -14.23
N GLY A 488 -22.31 30.70 -14.04
CA GLY A 488 -22.22 29.69 -12.96
C GLY A 488 -23.02 28.39 -13.18
N LYS A 489 -23.79 28.27 -14.28
CA LYS A 489 -24.49 27.02 -14.63
C LYS A 489 -23.54 25.84 -14.86
N PRO A 490 -22.44 25.96 -15.65
CA PRO A 490 -21.53 24.83 -15.88
C PRO A 490 -20.87 24.35 -14.58
N ASP A 491 -20.37 25.29 -13.77
CA ASP A 491 -19.80 25.06 -12.45
C ASP A 491 -20.73 24.26 -11.53
N SER A 492 -21.97 24.74 -11.40
CA SER A 492 -23.04 24.08 -10.64
C SER A 492 -23.38 22.69 -11.17
N ILE A 493 -23.39 22.50 -12.49
CA ILE A 493 -23.61 21.19 -13.12
C ILE A 493 -22.48 20.22 -12.76
N ALA A 494 -21.21 20.64 -12.83
CA ALA A 494 -20.08 19.80 -12.44
C ALA A 494 -20.13 19.45 -10.94
N ALA A 495 -20.26 20.46 -10.07
CA ALA A 495 -20.30 20.30 -8.61
C ALA A 495 -21.42 19.36 -8.15
N ILE A 496 -22.65 19.62 -8.59
CA ILE A 496 -23.83 18.81 -8.23
C ILE A 496 -23.71 17.39 -8.78
N SER A 497 -23.07 17.18 -9.94
CA SER A 497 -22.86 15.84 -10.49
C SER A 497 -21.90 15.02 -9.65
N ILE A 498 -20.74 15.60 -9.30
CA ILE A 498 -19.74 14.92 -8.45
C ILE A 498 -20.34 14.62 -7.07
N ARG A 499 -21.00 15.58 -6.43
CA ARG A 499 -21.65 15.37 -5.13
C ARG A 499 -22.65 14.21 -5.17
N LYS A 500 -23.59 14.21 -6.12
CA LYS A 500 -24.62 13.16 -6.25
C LYS A 500 -24.09 11.77 -6.65
N LEU A 501 -22.88 11.66 -7.20
CA LEU A 501 -22.26 10.37 -7.51
C LEU A 501 -21.66 9.67 -6.29
N PHE A 502 -21.26 10.44 -5.26
CA PHE A 502 -20.54 9.96 -4.08
C PHE A 502 -21.24 10.23 -2.73
N GLU A 503 -22.28 11.06 -2.68
CA GLU A 503 -23.12 11.32 -1.50
C GLU A 503 -23.62 9.99 -0.89
N ASN A 504 -23.29 9.73 0.38
CA ASN A 504 -23.60 8.50 1.12
C ASN A 504 -23.20 7.18 0.40
N SER A 505 -22.21 7.23 -0.49
CA SER A 505 -21.86 6.11 -1.36
C SER A 505 -20.89 5.11 -0.73
N ASP A 506 -21.16 3.82 -0.94
CA ASP A 506 -20.39 2.72 -0.36
C ASP A 506 -19.22 2.28 -1.25
N TRP A 507 -18.48 1.25 -0.80
CA TRP A 507 -17.32 0.72 -1.50
C TRP A 507 -17.65 0.18 -2.90
N VAL A 508 -18.87 -0.31 -3.14
CA VAL A 508 -19.31 -0.78 -4.46
C VAL A 508 -19.34 0.39 -5.44
N ARG A 509 -19.87 1.55 -5.03
CA ARG A 509 -19.88 2.76 -5.87
C ARG A 509 -18.47 3.22 -6.24
N TRP A 510 -17.58 3.32 -5.25
CA TRP A 510 -16.17 3.70 -5.49
C TRP A 510 -15.46 2.69 -6.41
N GLY A 511 -15.68 1.39 -6.22
CA GLY A 511 -15.16 0.34 -7.10
C GLY A 511 -15.73 0.38 -8.52
N SER A 512 -17.02 0.70 -8.67
CA SER A 512 -17.76 0.77 -9.96
C SER A 512 -17.40 2.00 -10.79
N LEU A 513 -16.83 3.01 -10.15
CA LEU A 513 -16.32 4.22 -10.77
C LEU A 513 -14.78 4.24 -10.88
N ASN A 514 -14.07 3.21 -10.39
CA ASN A 514 -12.60 3.17 -10.27
C ASN A 514 -11.85 3.74 -11.49
N SER A 515 -12.11 3.24 -12.71
CA SER A 515 -11.44 3.72 -13.93
C SER A 515 -11.78 5.17 -14.32
N LEU A 516 -12.91 5.70 -13.84
CA LEU A 516 -13.43 7.04 -14.12
C LEU A 516 -13.07 8.05 -13.04
N LEU A 517 -12.64 7.62 -11.84
CA LEU A 517 -12.29 8.51 -10.73
C LEU A 517 -11.29 9.62 -11.11
N PRO A 518 -10.23 9.39 -11.91
CA PRO A 518 -9.33 10.46 -12.32
C PRO A 518 -10.03 11.55 -13.13
N THR A 519 -10.81 11.16 -14.16
CA THR A 519 -11.61 12.09 -14.97
C THR A 519 -12.65 12.84 -14.13
N LEU A 520 -13.38 12.14 -13.25
CA LEU A 520 -14.40 12.75 -12.38
C LEU A 520 -13.78 13.74 -11.39
N SER A 521 -12.55 13.47 -10.91
CA SER A 521 -11.83 14.39 -10.04
C SER A 521 -11.48 15.71 -10.73
N GLU A 522 -11.20 15.71 -12.04
CA GLU A 522 -10.94 16.93 -12.81
C GLU A 522 -12.19 17.77 -13.07
N ALA A 523 -13.40 17.20 -13.00
CA ALA A 523 -14.63 17.98 -13.14
C ALA A 523 -14.73 19.02 -12.02
N HIS A 524 -14.66 18.60 -10.75
CA HIS A 524 -14.72 19.50 -9.61
C HIS A 524 -13.90 19.01 -8.41
N PRO A 525 -12.57 19.27 -8.38
CA PRO A 525 -11.65 18.78 -7.35
C PRO A 525 -12.11 19.05 -5.92
N ASP A 526 -12.68 20.23 -5.62
CA ASP A 526 -13.14 20.53 -4.25
C ASP A 526 -14.31 19.67 -3.78
N GLU A 527 -15.19 19.23 -4.69
CA GLU A 527 -16.33 18.36 -4.35
C GLU A 527 -15.87 16.91 -4.30
N PHE A 528 -14.95 16.51 -5.21
CA PHE A 528 -14.32 15.21 -5.19
C PHE A 528 -13.51 14.99 -3.91
N LEU A 529 -12.63 15.93 -3.54
CA LEU A 529 -11.87 15.90 -2.29
C LEU A 529 -12.80 15.91 -1.07
N SER A 530 -13.88 16.69 -1.08
CA SER A 530 -14.85 16.68 0.04
C SER A 530 -15.54 15.32 0.17
N ALA A 531 -15.96 14.71 -0.93
CA ALA A 531 -16.57 13.38 -0.93
C ALA A 531 -15.58 12.27 -0.50
N VAL A 532 -14.30 12.38 -0.86
CA VAL A 532 -13.25 11.46 -0.38
C VAL A 532 -12.96 11.71 1.10
N GLU A 533 -12.88 12.96 1.57
CA GLU A 533 -12.69 13.30 2.98
C GLU A 533 -13.84 12.79 3.85
N GLU A 534 -15.09 12.92 3.39
CA GLU A 534 -16.29 12.37 4.03
C GLU A 534 -16.27 10.83 4.04
N ALA A 535 -15.96 10.20 2.91
CA ALA A 535 -15.86 8.74 2.80
C ALA A 535 -14.69 8.15 3.63
N ILE A 536 -13.58 8.85 3.83
CA ILE A 536 -12.54 8.48 4.81
C ILE A 536 -13.05 8.62 6.25
N SER A 537 -13.86 9.65 6.53
CA SER A 537 -14.39 9.92 7.88
C SER A 537 -15.54 8.98 8.29
N ALA A 538 -16.17 8.29 7.33
CA ALA A 538 -17.22 7.33 7.59
C ALA A 538 -16.70 6.10 8.37
N SER A 539 -17.56 5.50 9.19
CA SER A 539 -17.20 4.32 10.00
C SER A 539 -18.22 3.18 9.82
N PRO A 540 -17.82 2.00 9.31
CA PRO A 540 -16.53 1.72 8.67
C PRO A 540 -16.37 2.54 7.37
N SER A 541 -15.15 2.86 6.98
CA SER A 541 -14.92 3.58 5.73
C SER A 541 -15.17 2.65 4.52
N PRO A 542 -15.84 3.10 3.45
CA PRO A 542 -15.85 2.37 2.19
C PRO A 542 -14.44 2.05 1.66
N PHE A 543 -13.42 2.85 1.97
CA PHE A 543 -12.05 2.59 1.52
C PHE A 543 -11.37 1.44 2.27
N GLU A 544 -11.71 1.20 3.54
CA GLU A 544 -11.27 0.00 4.27
C GLU A 544 -11.76 -1.27 3.57
N LYS A 545 -13.05 -1.32 3.23
CA LYS A 545 -13.62 -2.42 2.43
C LYS A 545 -13.04 -2.50 1.02
N LEU A 546 -12.67 -1.37 0.42
CA LEU A 546 -12.06 -1.33 -0.92
C LEU A 546 -10.62 -1.90 -0.89
N PHE A 547 -9.87 -1.70 0.20
CA PHE A 547 -8.62 -2.41 0.47
C PHE A 547 -8.86 -3.91 0.76
N GLU A 548 -9.92 -4.28 1.50
CA GLU A 548 -10.30 -5.70 1.70
C GLU A 548 -10.67 -6.42 0.38
N GLN A 549 -11.07 -5.68 -0.67
CA GLN A 549 -11.30 -6.25 -2.00
C GLN A 549 -10.01 -6.48 -2.82
N GLU A 550 -8.81 -6.22 -2.27
CA GLU A 550 -7.55 -6.58 -2.91
C GLU A 550 -7.37 -8.10 -2.96
N ASP A 551 -7.77 -8.71 -4.08
CA ASP A 551 -7.45 -10.11 -4.36
C ASP A 551 -6.01 -10.25 -4.87
N THR A 552 -5.35 -11.34 -4.43
CA THR A 552 -3.98 -11.73 -4.80
C THR A 552 -3.95 -12.91 -5.80
N GLY A 553 -5.13 -13.40 -6.18
CA GLY A 553 -5.35 -14.40 -7.23
C GLY A 553 -4.95 -13.96 -8.64
N ILE A 554 -5.25 -14.82 -9.62
CA ILE A 554 -4.74 -14.69 -11.00
C ILE A 554 -5.54 -13.68 -11.83
N PHE A 555 -6.81 -13.48 -11.47
CA PHE A 555 -7.68 -12.42 -11.97
C PHE A 555 -7.90 -11.34 -10.89
N GLY A 556 -7.02 -11.29 -9.88
CA GLY A 556 -7.14 -10.39 -8.74
C GLY A 556 -7.02 -8.94 -9.18
N ARG A 557 -8.05 -8.14 -8.88
CA ARG A 557 -8.12 -6.72 -9.23
C ARG A 557 -7.91 -5.85 -7.99
N ASN A 558 -7.34 -4.67 -8.18
CA ASN A 558 -7.22 -3.64 -7.16
C ASN A 558 -8.14 -2.47 -7.53
N TYR A 559 -9.01 -2.07 -6.58
CA TYR A 559 -10.07 -1.08 -6.81
C TYR A 559 -9.78 0.30 -6.21
N ILE A 560 -8.65 0.51 -5.51
CA ILE A 560 -8.22 1.83 -5.01
C ILE A 560 -7.42 2.62 -6.06
N SER A 561 -6.89 1.95 -7.09
CA SER A 561 -5.88 2.53 -7.99
C SER A 561 -6.33 3.80 -8.72
N GLY A 562 -7.60 3.91 -9.13
CA GLY A 562 -8.14 5.11 -9.74
C GLY A 562 -8.37 6.27 -8.75
N LEU A 563 -8.58 5.97 -7.46
CA LEU A 563 -8.61 7.01 -6.41
C LEU A 563 -7.20 7.58 -6.18
N LEU A 564 -6.18 6.73 -6.18
CA LEU A 564 -4.79 7.18 -6.09
C LEU A 564 -4.43 8.06 -7.30
N TRP A 565 -4.75 7.63 -8.52
CA TRP A 565 -4.53 8.41 -9.73
C TRP A 565 -5.34 9.72 -9.78
N ALA A 566 -6.54 9.76 -9.19
CA ALA A 566 -7.31 11.00 -9.02
C ALA A 566 -6.61 11.99 -8.08
N LEU A 567 -6.17 11.53 -6.91
CA LEU A 567 -5.49 12.37 -5.91
C LEU A 567 -4.10 12.82 -6.40
N GLU A 568 -3.38 11.95 -7.12
CA GLU A 568 -2.17 12.28 -7.86
C GLU A 568 -2.42 13.36 -8.92
N GLY A 569 -3.45 13.20 -9.75
CA GLY A 569 -3.83 14.16 -10.80
C GLY A 569 -4.20 15.53 -10.23
N ILE A 570 -4.88 15.56 -9.09
CA ILE A 570 -5.19 16.78 -8.33
C ILE A 570 -3.91 17.41 -7.74
N ALA A 571 -2.98 16.62 -7.20
CA ALA A 571 -1.75 17.12 -6.56
C ALA A 571 -0.78 17.84 -7.53
N TRP A 572 -0.99 17.75 -8.85
CA TRP A 572 -0.26 18.57 -9.83
C TRP A 572 -0.54 20.07 -9.71
N ASP A 573 -1.71 20.46 -9.21
CA ASP A 573 -2.10 21.85 -9.01
C ASP A 573 -1.69 22.34 -7.62
N GLU A 574 -0.97 23.47 -7.56
CA GLU A 574 -0.43 23.99 -6.29
C GLU A 574 -1.51 24.46 -5.32
N GLY A 575 -2.71 24.80 -5.80
CA GLY A 575 -3.86 25.17 -4.97
C GLY A 575 -4.52 23.97 -4.27
N TYR A 576 -4.15 22.75 -4.66
CA TYR A 576 -4.70 21.50 -4.12
C TYR A 576 -3.67 20.57 -3.47
N LEU A 577 -2.36 20.73 -3.74
CA LEU A 577 -1.29 19.86 -3.23
C LEU A 577 -1.41 19.53 -1.74
N SER A 578 -1.56 20.53 -0.88
CA SER A 578 -1.65 20.34 0.58
C SER A 578 -2.85 19.48 0.97
N ARG A 579 -4.05 19.77 0.42
CA ARG A 579 -5.28 19.05 0.71
C ARG A 579 -5.23 17.61 0.19
N ALA A 580 -4.82 17.42 -1.07
CA ALA A 580 -4.65 16.10 -1.68
C ALA A 580 -3.61 15.23 -0.95
N SER A 581 -2.52 15.84 -0.47
CA SER A 581 -1.49 15.11 0.28
C SER A 581 -1.96 14.70 1.68
N VAL A 582 -2.77 15.51 2.36
CA VAL A 582 -3.40 15.12 3.62
C VAL A 582 -4.40 13.98 3.39
N VAL A 583 -5.21 14.04 2.33
CA VAL A 583 -6.13 12.95 1.95
C VAL A 583 -5.40 11.64 1.63
N LEU A 584 -4.27 11.70 0.90
CA LEU A 584 -3.40 10.53 0.67
C LEU A 584 -2.76 10.01 1.97
N ALA A 585 -2.39 10.89 2.90
CA ALA A 585 -1.83 10.49 4.19
C ALA A 585 -2.87 9.87 5.13
N ASP A 586 -4.12 10.34 5.06
CA ASP A 586 -5.24 9.69 5.72
C ASP A 586 -5.48 8.29 5.15
N LEU A 587 -5.56 8.15 3.82
CA LEU A 587 -5.68 6.83 3.17
C LEU A 587 -4.52 5.89 3.54
N ALA A 588 -3.28 6.39 3.63
CA ALA A 588 -2.12 5.62 4.12
C ALA A 588 -2.27 5.18 5.59
N SER A 589 -3.08 5.88 6.40
CA SER A 589 -3.34 5.50 7.79
C SER A 589 -4.44 4.43 7.96
N HIS A 590 -5.31 4.26 6.96
CA HIS A 590 -6.28 3.14 6.87
C HIS A 590 -5.76 1.95 6.03
N ASP A 591 -4.66 2.11 5.30
CA ASP A 591 -4.08 1.07 4.45
C ASP A 591 -3.52 -0.12 5.27
N PRO A 592 -4.07 -1.35 5.15
CA PRO A 592 -3.59 -2.52 5.87
C PRO A 592 -2.28 -3.12 5.30
N GLY A 593 -1.74 -2.56 4.21
CA GLY A 593 -0.63 -3.11 3.44
C GLY A 593 -1.06 -4.21 2.46
N GLY A 594 -0.10 -4.87 1.84
CA GLY A 594 -0.34 -5.96 0.88
C GLY A 594 0.73 -6.06 -0.20
N ASN A 595 0.36 -6.53 -1.40
CA ASN A 595 1.33 -6.97 -2.43
C ASN A 595 1.41 -6.09 -3.68
N TRP A 596 0.47 -5.15 -3.84
CA TRP A 596 0.45 -4.17 -4.92
C TRP A 596 1.31 -2.95 -4.58
N ALA A 597 2.03 -2.43 -5.59
CA ALA A 597 2.93 -1.29 -5.42
C ALA A 597 2.21 0.07 -5.47
N ASN A 598 1.03 0.15 -6.10
CA ASN A 598 0.22 1.36 -6.12
C ASN A 598 -0.47 1.52 -4.75
N ARG A 599 0.03 2.43 -3.91
CA ARG A 599 -0.31 2.61 -2.50
C ARG A 599 -0.26 4.10 -2.13
N PRO A 600 -1.11 4.62 -1.23
CA PRO A 600 -1.15 6.05 -0.92
C PRO A 600 0.19 6.59 -0.41
N GLU A 601 0.93 5.78 0.37
CA GLU A 601 2.24 6.12 0.93
C GLU A 601 3.35 6.21 -0.15
N ASN A 602 3.18 5.48 -1.26
CA ASN A 602 4.06 5.55 -2.43
C ASN A 602 3.68 6.73 -3.32
N SER A 603 2.38 6.99 -3.55
CA SER A 603 1.91 8.21 -4.24
C SER A 603 2.44 9.48 -3.55
N LEU A 604 2.43 9.55 -2.21
CA LEU A 604 3.07 10.62 -1.45
C LEU A 604 4.59 10.71 -1.70
N SER A 605 5.30 9.58 -1.63
CA SER A 605 6.75 9.55 -1.87
C SER A 605 7.09 10.05 -3.28
N ASP A 606 6.34 9.62 -4.30
CA ASP A 606 6.52 10.04 -5.70
C ASP A 606 6.14 11.51 -5.95
N ILE A 607 5.07 12.04 -5.33
CA ILE A 607 4.71 13.47 -5.41
C ILE A 607 5.87 14.35 -4.91
N PHE A 608 6.49 13.98 -3.79
CA PHE A 608 7.45 14.82 -3.08
C PHE A 608 8.93 14.56 -3.41
N LEU A 609 9.31 13.64 -4.33
CA LEU A 609 10.71 13.29 -4.59
C LEU A 609 11.62 14.51 -4.76
N PRO A 610 12.71 14.68 -3.98
CA PRO A 610 13.51 15.90 -4.01
C PRO A 610 14.23 16.13 -5.33
N TRP A 611 14.34 15.11 -6.19
CA TRP A 611 15.00 15.16 -7.50
C TRP A 611 14.03 15.24 -8.69
N MET A 612 12.77 14.84 -8.52
CA MET A 612 11.73 14.83 -9.56
C MET A 612 10.33 14.91 -8.92
N PRO A 613 9.94 16.08 -8.37
CA PRO A 613 8.63 16.26 -7.77
C PRO A 613 7.55 16.19 -8.84
N HIS A 614 6.48 15.45 -8.58
CA HIS A 614 5.35 15.32 -9.50
C HIS A 614 4.23 16.29 -9.17
N THR A 615 4.59 17.58 -9.11
CA THR A 615 3.68 18.70 -8.87
C THR A 615 4.24 20.00 -9.46
N LEU A 616 3.37 20.94 -9.83
CA LEU A 616 3.78 22.28 -10.27
C LEU A 616 4.13 23.21 -9.10
N ALA A 617 3.82 22.79 -7.87
CA ALA A 617 3.93 23.62 -6.68
C ALA A 617 5.36 24.06 -6.36
N SER A 618 5.48 25.32 -5.90
CA SER A 618 6.75 25.89 -5.46
C SER A 618 7.43 25.04 -4.37
N LEU A 619 8.74 25.22 -4.22
CA LEU A 619 9.48 24.58 -3.13
C LEU A 619 8.87 24.91 -1.76
N GLU A 620 8.40 26.14 -1.56
CA GLU A 620 7.76 26.61 -0.32
C GLU A 620 6.40 25.92 -0.10
N LYS A 621 5.59 25.76 -1.16
CA LYS A 621 4.33 25.00 -1.11
C LYS A 621 4.57 23.52 -0.78
N ARG A 622 5.58 22.88 -1.38
CA ARG A 622 5.98 21.50 -1.05
C ARG A 622 6.44 21.37 0.40
N GLN A 623 7.23 22.33 0.89
CA GLN A 623 7.67 22.37 2.29
C GLN A 623 6.50 22.57 3.27
N ALA A 624 5.54 23.43 2.94
CA ALA A 624 4.32 23.63 3.72
C ALA A 624 3.49 22.34 3.77
N ALA A 625 3.23 21.69 2.63
CA ALA A 625 2.48 20.43 2.59
C ALA A 625 3.16 19.31 3.41
N LEU A 626 4.49 19.16 3.33
CA LEU A 626 5.24 18.20 4.16
C LEU A 626 5.12 18.50 5.67
N ARG A 627 5.09 19.77 6.07
CA ARG A 627 4.78 20.17 7.47
C ARG A 627 3.34 19.82 7.85
N THR A 628 2.36 20.10 7.00
CA THR A 628 0.95 19.77 7.24
C THR A 628 0.76 18.27 7.48
N ILE A 629 1.32 17.42 6.62
CA ILE A 629 1.28 15.96 6.78
C ILE A 629 2.01 15.55 8.08
N SER A 630 3.13 16.20 8.42
CA SER A 630 3.89 15.95 9.65
C SER A 630 3.15 16.31 10.94
N ALA A 631 2.20 17.25 10.87
CA ALA A 631 1.32 17.63 11.98
C ALA A 631 0.07 16.73 12.06
N GLU A 632 -0.63 16.49 10.94
CA GLU A 632 -1.91 15.78 10.93
C GLU A 632 -1.75 14.24 10.95
N GLN A 633 -0.78 13.70 10.23
CA GLN A 633 -0.52 12.25 10.12
C GLN A 633 0.95 11.91 10.41
N PRO A 634 1.45 12.19 11.63
CA PRO A 634 2.88 12.15 11.95
C PRO A 634 3.56 10.79 11.73
N ALA A 635 2.82 9.68 11.84
CA ALA A 635 3.35 8.33 11.62
C ALA A 635 3.57 8.01 10.13
N VAL A 636 2.70 8.49 9.25
CA VAL A 636 2.86 8.40 7.79
C VAL A 636 3.96 9.36 7.34
N ALA A 637 3.91 10.61 7.83
CA ALA A 637 4.90 11.64 7.55
C ALA A 637 6.33 11.20 7.89
N TRP A 638 6.54 10.52 9.04
CA TRP A 638 7.84 9.99 9.43
C TRP A 638 8.41 9.05 8.36
N LYS A 639 7.61 8.10 7.85
CA LYS A 639 8.03 7.18 6.77
C LYS A 639 8.32 7.92 5.47
N VAL A 640 7.47 8.86 5.08
CA VAL A 640 7.65 9.66 3.85
C VAL A 640 8.91 10.52 3.96
N LEU A 641 9.14 11.20 5.07
CA LEU A 641 10.39 11.95 5.30
C LEU A 641 11.63 11.05 5.30
N GLN A 642 11.52 9.78 5.74
CA GLN A 642 12.59 8.80 5.58
C GLN A 642 12.80 8.39 4.11
N SER A 643 11.76 8.15 3.31
CA SER A 643 11.91 7.80 1.88
C SER A 643 12.49 8.96 1.04
N LEU A 644 12.24 10.20 1.47
CA LEU A 644 12.77 11.43 0.87
C LEU A 644 14.21 11.78 1.31
N LEU A 645 14.86 11.00 2.19
CA LEU A 645 16.26 11.23 2.54
C LEU A 645 17.22 10.91 1.36
N PRO A 646 18.38 11.62 1.26
CA PRO A 646 19.38 11.36 0.22
C PRO A 646 19.75 9.88 0.06
N GLY A 647 19.50 9.34 -1.13
CA GLY A 647 19.85 7.96 -1.49
C GLY A 647 18.82 6.88 -1.13
N GLN A 648 17.74 7.20 -0.41
CA GLN A 648 16.71 6.21 -0.04
C GLN A 648 15.76 5.85 -1.20
N HIS A 649 15.44 6.80 -2.09
CA HIS A 649 14.58 6.57 -3.26
C HIS A 649 15.24 7.07 -4.56
N THR A 650 15.63 6.15 -5.44
CA THR A 650 16.49 6.40 -6.62
C THR A 650 15.84 6.11 -7.98
N SER A 651 14.56 5.72 -7.98
CA SER A 651 13.76 5.41 -9.18
C SER A 651 12.28 5.71 -8.91
N THR A 652 11.51 6.05 -9.94
CA THR A 652 10.07 6.33 -9.85
C THR A 652 9.34 5.79 -11.08
N SER A 653 8.07 5.42 -10.93
CA SER A 653 7.14 5.19 -12.05
C SER A 653 6.39 6.45 -12.48
N GLY A 654 6.50 7.54 -11.69
CA GLY A 654 5.75 8.76 -11.88
C GLY A 654 4.26 8.64 -11.53
N THR A 655 3.64 9.79 -11.27
CA THR A 655 2.23 9.90 -10.90
C THR A 655 1.33 10.13 -12.11
N TYR A 656 0.03 9.88 -11.96
CA TYR A 656 -0.99 10.28 -12.94
C TYR A 656 -0.99 11.80 -13.16
N ARG A 657 -1.19 12.25 -14.40
CA ARG A 657 -1.23 13.68 -14.79
C ARG A 657 -2.64 14.09 -15.25
N PRO A 658 -3.13 15.28 -14.87
CA PRO A 658 -4.44 15.78 -15.30
C PRO A 658 -4.47 16.02 -16.82
N VAL A 659 -5.59 15.64 -17.45
CA VAL A 659 -5.81 15.63 -18.91
C VAL A 659 -6.69 16.79 -19.35
N TRP A 660 -7.77 17.07 -18.63
CA TRP A 660 -8.84 17.98 -19.05
C TRP A 660 -8.60 19.43 -18.61
N ARG A 661 -8.11 19.63 -17.37
CA ARG A 661 -7.75 20.96 -16.85
C ARG A 661 -6.53 21.55 -17.57
N LYS A 662 -5.62 20.71 -18.09
CA LYS A 662 -4.31 21.12 -18.68
C LYS A 662 -3.54 22.10 -17.77
N THR A 663 -3.41 21.78 -16.48
CA THR A 663 -2.65 22.62 -15.52
C THR A 663 -1.16 22.66 -15.85
N VAL A 664 -0.59 21.56 -16.35
CA VAL A 664 0.82 21.46 -16.75
C VAL A 664 1.05 22.24 -18.06
N PRO A 665 1.92 23.28 -18.06
CA PRO A 665 2.16 24.08 -19.27
C PRO A 665 2.91 23.30 -20.37
N GLU A 666 2.60 23.62 -21.64
CA GLU A 666 3.35 23.11 -22.79
C GLU A 666 4.83 23.55 -22.70
N GLY A 667 5.74 22.58 -22.75
CA GLY A 667 7.18 22.82 -22.60
C GLY A 667 7.70 22.89 -21.16
N TRP A 668 6.88 22.53 -20.15
CA TRP A 668 7.38 22.25 -18.79
C TRP A 668 8.49 21.19 -18.81
N LYS A 669 9.46 21.31 -17.90
CA LYS A 669 10.64 20.45 -17.84
C LYS A 669 10.66 19.66 -16.53
N GLU A 670 10.91 18.37 -16.65
CA GLU A 670 11.00 17.45 -15.53
C GLU A 670 12.31 17.60 -14.75
N GLY A 671 12.23 17.41 -13.43
CA GLY A 671 13.36 17.50 -12.50
C GLY A 671 13.60 18.91 -11.95
N VAL A 672 14.41 18.99 -10.89
CA VAL A 672 14.74 20.23 -10.18
C VAL A 672 16.17 20.70 -10.44
N THR A 673 16.49 21.93 -10.00
CA THR A 673 17.90 22.34 -9.93
C THR A 673 18.66 21.58 -8.83
N ARG A 674 19.98 21.43 -8.98
CA ARG A 674 20.83 20.82 -7.94
C ARG A 674 20.75 21.57 -6.60
N GLU A 675 20.52 22.89 -6.64
CA GLU A 675 20.36 23.72 -5.45
C GLU A 675 19.06 23.37 -4.72
N GLU A 676 17.94 23.42 -5.44
CA GLU A 676 16.60 23.06 -4.97
C GLU A 676 16.52 21.64 -4.39
N TYR A 677 17.12 20.65 -5.06
CA TYR A 677 17.28 19.28 -4.53
C TYR A 677 17.87 19.29 -3.12
N TRP A 678 18.96 20.03 -2.91
CA TRP A 678 19.63 20.08 -1.61
C TRP A 678 18.89 20.95 -0.59
N VAL A 679 18.11 21.95 -0.99
CA VAL A 679 17.23 22.69 -0.07
C VAL A 679 16.08 21.81 0.41
N GLN A 680 15.40 21.09 -0.48
CA GLN A 680 14.33 20.17 -0.07
C GLN A 680 14.87 18.97 0.73
N SER A 681 16.00 18.37 0.33
CA SER A 681 16.60 17.25 1.06
C SER A 681 17.05 17.63 2.47
N ARG A 682 17.58 18.85 2.66
CA ARG A 682 17.88 19.39 4.00
C ARG A 682 16.61 19.59 4.80
N PHE A 683 15.61 20.28 4.24
CA PHE A 683 14.33 20.51 4.90
C PHE A 683 13.68 19.22 5.39
N CYS A 684 13.67 18.15 4.58
CA CYS A 684 13.10 16.86 4.98
C CYS A 684 13.88 16.23 6.15
N ALA A 685 15.21 16.33 6.14
CA ALA A 685 16.06 15.83 7.23
C ALA A 685 15.95 16.68 8.51
N GLU A 686 15.85 18.01 8.39
CA GLU A 686 15.62 18.93 9.51
C GLU A 686 14.25 18.67 10.14
N LEU A 687 13.20 18.53 9.33
CA LEU A 687 11.86 18.20 9.80
C LEU A 687 11.80 16.81 10.44
N LEU A 688 12.58 15.84 9.97
CA LEU A 688 12.72 14.52 10.62
C LEU A 688 13.43 14.62 11.98
N VAL A 689 14.46 15.48 12.11
CA VAL A 689 15.16 15.77 13.38
C VAL A 689 14.29 16.59 14.33
N GLU A 690 13.43 17.47 13.83
CA GLU A 690 12.41 18.22 14.57
C GLU A 690 11.34 17.27 15.11
N GLN A 691 10.70 16.48 14.24
CA GLN A 691 9.61 15.56 14.57
C GLN A 691 10.06 14.36 15.45
N ALA A 692 11.38 14.22 15.67
CA ALA A 692 11.94 13.35 16.69
C ALA A 692 11.86 13.91 18.13
N ASP A 693 11.72 15.23 18.32
CA ASP A 693 11.92 15.97 19.58
C ASP A 693 12.99 15.29 20.46
N PHE A 694 12.64 14.78 21.63
CA PHE A 694 13.47 13.92 22.48
C PHE A 694 12.85 12.51 22.65
N ASP A 695 12.06 12.05 21.67
CA ASP A 695 11.59 10.66 21.60
C ASP A 695 12.80 9.74 21.40
N VAL A 696 13.07 8.93 22.43
CA VAL A 696 14.22 8.01 22.48
C VAL A 696 14.24 7.03 21.31
N THR A 697 13.07 6.64 20.78
CA THR A 697 12.94 5.72 19.64
C THR A 697 13.31 6.41 18.33
N LYS A 698 12.79 7.63 18.10
CA LYS A 698 13.10 8.43 16.91
C LYS A 698 14.56 8.91 16.92
N LEU A 699 15.09 9.33 18.07
CA LEU A 699 16.51 9.65 18.23
C LEU A 699 17.40 8.41 17.99
N ALA A 700 17.00 7.23 18.44
CA ALA A 700 17.69 5.97 18.16
C ALA A 700 17.60 5.54 16.67
N ALA A 701 16.54 5.91 15.95
CA ALA A 701 16.42 5.70 14.51
C ALA A 701 17.27 6.69 13.69
N LEU A 702 17.32 7.97 14.08
CA LEU A 702 18.23 8.97 13.52
C LEU A 702 19.71 8.57 13.76
N ALA A 703 20.03 8.02 14.92
CA ALA A 703 21.35 7.45 15.22
C ALA A 703 21.71 6.20 14.38
N GLU A 704 20.76 5.60 13.66
CA GLU A 704 21.01 4.49 12.73
C GLU A 704 21.08 4.93 11.26
N ASN A 705 20.60 6.13 10.93
CA ASN A 705 20.55 6.69 9.57
C ASN A 705 21.33 8.02 9.46
N TYR A 706 22.31 8.24 10.36
CA TYR A 706 23.01 9.52 10.50
C TYR A 706 23.83 9.90 9.26
N ASP A 707 24.36 8.89 8.56
CA ASP A 707 25.05 9.00 7.27
C ASP A 707 24.15 9.56 6.15
N HIS A 708 22.83 9.39 6.26
CA HIS A 708 21.84 10.00 5.35
C HIS A 708 21.41 11.42 5.76
N LEU A 709 21.88 11.99 6.87
CA LEU A 709 21.48 13.33 7.35
C LEU A 709 22.41 14.45 6.82
N PRO A 710 22.01 15.24 5.82
CA PRO A 710 22.80 16.39 5.36
C PRO A 710 22.88 17.48 6.44
N ALA A 711 23.98 18.25 6.44
CA ALA A 711 24.05 19.47 7.24
C ALA A 711 23.02 20.51 6.71
N PRO A 712 22.26 21.20 7.59
CA PRO A 712 22.50 21.31 9.04
C PRO A 712 21.81 20.25 9.92
N ALA A 713 20.95 19.37 9.40
CA ALA A 713 20.17 18.42 10.20
C ALA A 713 21.04 17.49 11.06
N SER A 714 22.17 16.99 10.53
CA SER A 714 23.15 16.20 11.30
C SER A 714 23.80 17.00 12.44
N GLN A 715 24.07 18.29 12.25
CA GLN A 715 24.55 19.18 13.32
C GLN A 715 23.47 19.41 14.37
N GLN A 716 22.24 19.75 13.97
CA GLN A 716 21.10 19.90 14.87
C GLN A 716 20.84 18.63 15.70
N PHE A 717 20.96 17.45 15.08
CA PHE A 717 20.85 16.18 15.77
C PHE A 717 21.97 15.99 16.82
N THR A 718 23.23 16.18 16.44
CA THR A 718 24.37 16.07 17.39
C THR A 718 24.30 17.11 18.51
N ASP A 719 23.89 18.34 18.23
CA ASP A 719 23.67 19.38 19.24
C ASP A 719 22.50 19.02 20.18
N LYS A 720 21.42 18.44 19.65
CA LYS A 720 20.30 17.95 20.47
C LYS A 720 20.74 16.82 21.41
N LEU A 721 21.53 15.86 20.91
CA LEU A 721 22.15 14.80 21.72
C LEU A 721 23.12 15.34 22.78
N MET A 722 23.80 16.44 22.48
CA MET A 722 24.73 17.13 23.38
C MET A 722 24.06 18.12 24.34
N SER A 723 22.76 18.39 24.17
CA SER A 723 22.02 19.36 24.98
C SER A 723 21.88 18.88 26.44
N ALA A 724 21.74 19.83 27.37
CA ALA A 724 21.49 19.52 28.77
C ALA A 724 20.22 18.66 28.97
N ARG A 725 19.19 18.80 28.11
CA ARG A 725 17.96 17.98 28.15
C ARG A 725 18.24 16.52 27.78
N CYS A 726 19.10 16.23 26.81
CA CYS A 726 19.46 14.85 26.46
C CYS A 726 20.47 14.25 27.45
N LEU A 727 21.50 14.99 27.86
CA LEU A 727 22.51 14.51 28.80
C LEU A 727 21.96 14.27 30.22
N SER A 728 20.92 15.00 30.64
CA SER A 728 20.22 14.78 31.92
C SER A 728 19.07 13.76 31.86
N LEU A 729 18.81 13.14 30.70
CA LEU A 729 17.92 11.97 30.63
C LEU A 729 18.44 10.86 31.57
N PRO A 730 17.54 10.10 32.20
CA PRO A 730 17.91 8.89 32.94
C PRO A 730 18.80 7.96 32.12
N GLU A 731 19.73 7.27 32.80
CA GLU A 731 20.70 6.38 32.14
C GLU A 731 20.05 5.24 31.33
N GLN A 732 18.81 4.87 31.66
CA GLN A 732 18.02 3.89 30.92
C GLN A 732 17.46 4.45 29.60
N ASP A 733 17.16 5.76 29.54
CA ASP A 733 16.59 6.44 28.37
C ASP A 733 17.68 6.91 27.39
N ARG A 734 18.89 7.20 27.89
CA ARG A 734 20.07 7.42 27.02
C ARG A 734 20.54 6.15 26.32
N LEU A 735 20.26 4.98 26.90
CA LEU A 735 20.81 3.69 26.45
C LEU A 735 20.48 3.31 24.99
N PRO A 736 19.24 3.45 24.46
CA PRO A 736 18.95 3.02 23.09
C PRO A 736 19.68 3.88 22.04
N ILE A 737 19.78 5.18 22.30
CA ILE A 737 20.51 6.15 21.48
C ILE A 737 22.01 5.80 21.51
N TRP A 738 22.57 5.66 22.72
CA TRP A 738 23.97 5.29 22.94
C TRP A 738 24.35 3.98 22.23
N GLY A 739 23.50 2.95 22.35
CA GLY A 739 23.72 1.66 21.69
C GLY A 739 23.72 1.75 20.16
N LYS A 740 22.82 2.55 19.58
CA LYS A 740 22.77 2.79 18.12
C LYS A 740 24.00 3.56 17.64
N LEU A 741 24.41 4.63 18.33
CA LEU A 741 25.64 5.37 18.03
C LEU A 741 26.89 4.47 18.07
N ARG A 742 27.04 3.66 19.13
CA ARG A 742 28.16 2.69 19.24
C ARG A 742 28.13 1.64 18.13
N LYS A 743 26.95 1.16 17.73
CA LYS A 743 26.79 0.21 16.61
C LYS A 743 27.14 0.85 15.26
N LEU A 744 26.70 2.09 15.00
CA LEU A 744 27.00 2.84 13.79
C LEU A 744 28.52 3.09 13.66
N VAL A 745 29.15 3.60 14.71
CA VAL A 745 30.60 3.81 14.77
C VAL A 745 31.37 2.52 14.50
N ALA A 746 31.02 1.43 15.19
CA ALA A 746 31.65 0.12 14.99
C ALA A 746 31.43 -0.44 13.57
N HIS A 747 30.31 -0.11 12.91
CA HIS A 747 30.07 -0.50 11.53
C HIS A 747 31.00 0.23 10.55
N HIS A 748 31.13 1.55 10.64
CA HIS A 748 32.03 2.32 9.76
C HIS A 748 33.52 2.02 10.04
N ARG A 749 33.95 1.90 11.31
CA ARG A 749 35.33 1.52 11.66
C ARG A 749 35.72 0.14 11.14
N ARG A 750 34.76 -0.78 10.97
CA ARG A 750 34.99 -2.10 10.37
C ARG A 750 35.23 -2.04 8.85
N PHE A 751 34.80 -0.96 8.18
CA PHE A 751 34.90 -0.77 6.74
C PHE A 751 35.43 0.63 6.40
N PRO A 752 36.68 0.99 6.80
CA PRO A 752 37.19 2.36 6.71
C PRO A 752 37.43 2.82 5.27
N ASP A 753 37.79 1.90 4.36
CA ASP A 753 38.09 2.18 2.95
C ASP A 753 36.83 2.17 2.04
N ALA A 754 35.64 1.96 2.60
CA ALA A 754 34.41 1.86 1.81
C ALA A 754 33.89 3.25 1.38
N PRO A 755 33.43 3.46 0.13
CA PRO A 755 32.99 4.78 -0.35
C PRO A 755 31.80 5.41 0.39
N TRP A 756 31.05 4.63 1.16
CA TRP A 756 29.94 5.06 2.02
C TRP A 756 30.36 5.30 3.47
N SER A 757 31.63 5.07 3.83
CA SER A 757 32.08 5.13 5.21
C SER A 757 32.29 6.57 5.68
N LEU A 758 31.85 6.89 6.90
CA LEU A 758 32.02 8.21 7.49
C LEU A 758 33.50 8.49 7.81
N GLY A 759 33.94 9.70 7.52
CA GLY A 759 35.32 10.12 7.79
C GLY A 759 35.66 10.13 9.29
N ASN A 760 36.94 9.90 9.62
CA ASN A 760 37.45 9.84 11.00
C ASN A 760 37.04 11.03 11.88
N GLU A 761 36.89 12.23 11.32
CA GLU A 761 36.42 13.43 12.04
C GLU A 761 34.97 13.27 12.53
N SER A 762 34.07 12.82 11.65
CA SER A 762 32.66 12.54 11.99
C SER A 762 32.54 11.36 12.97
N LEU A 763 33.34 10.31 12.80
CA LEU A 763 33.36 9.17 13.72
C LEU A 763 33.86 9.57 15.12
N SER A 764 34.93 10.36 15.20
CA SER A 764 35.45 10.87 16.48
C SER A 764 34.46 11.78 17.20
N LEU A 765 33.66 12.55 16.45
CA LEU A 765 32.57 13.35 17.02
C LEU A 765 31.46 12.46 17.61
N LEU A 766 30.98 11.47 16.85
CA LEU A 766 29.95 10.53 17.31
C LEU A 766 30.42 9.70 18.51
N GLU A 767 31.70 9.34 18.58
CA GLU A 767 32.33 8.71 19.74
C GLU A 767 32.31 9.61 20.96
N ALA A 768 32.75 10.86 20.85
CA ALA A 768 32.76 11.81 21.97
C ALA A 768 31.34 12.16 22.47
N ILE A 769 30.32 12.04 21.61
CA ILE A 769 28.90 12.14 21.99
C ILE A 769 28.44 10.86 22.71
N ALA A 770 28.77 9.68 22.18
CA ALA A 770 28.46 8.40 22.81
C ALA A 770 29.17 8.22 24.17
N ASP A 771 30.37 8.76 24.35
CA ASP A 771 31.07 8.77 25.64
C ASP A 771 30.30 9.61 26.68
N LYS A 772 29.77 10.77 26.28
CA LYS A 772 28.98 11.65 27.18
C LYS A 772 27.57 11.15 27.44
N LEU A 773 26.97 10.42 26.49
CA LEU A 773 25.70 9.73 26.67
C LEU A 773 25.84 8.41 27.44
N SER A 774 27.05 7.92 27.68
CA SER A 774 27.27 6.65 28.39
C SER A 774 26.73 6.68 29.82
N PRO A 775 26.19 5.56 30.32
CA PRO A 775 25.75 5.45 31.71
C PRO A 775 26.95 5.20 32.64
N GLY A 776 26.94 5.85 33.81
CA GLY A 776 27.94 5.64 34.87
C GLY A 776 27.67 4.39 35.71
N THR A 777 26.43 3.88 35.72
CA THR A 777 26.07 2.64 36.42
C THR A 777 26.66 1.42 35.67
N PRO A 778 27.52 0.58 36.27
CA PRO A 778 28.14 -0.56 35.59
C PRO A 778 27.11 -1.55 34.99
N SER A 779 26.04 -1.84 35.72
CA SER A 779 24.90 -2.65 35.28
C SER A 779 24.05 -2.03 34.14
N LEU A 780 24.30 -0.78 33.75
CA LEU A 780 23.75 -0.16 32.54
C LEU A 780 24.81 -0.06 31.42
N LEU A 781 26.05 0.25 31.75
CA LEU A 781 27.19 0.32 30.81
C LEU A 781 27.44 -1.04 30.14
N HIS A 782 27.57 -2.08 30.96
CA HIS A 782 27.88 -3.42 30.49
C HIS A 782 26.69 -4.14 29.87
N ARG A 783 25.47 -3.60 30.00
CA ARG A 783 24.23 -4.17 29.45
C ARG A 783 24.35 -4.51 27.96
N ARG A 784 25.13 -3.73 27.19
CA ARG A 784 25.43 -3.98 25.77
C ARG A 784 26.12 -5.33 25.53
N LEU A 785 27.11 -5.70 26.34
CA LEU A 785 27.89 -6.94 26.22
C LEU A 785 27.00 -8.21 26.33
N PHE A 786 25.86 -8.08 27.01
CA PHE A 786 24.86 -9.12 27.26
C PHE A 786 23.55 -8.88 26.48
N SER A 787 23.52 -7.96 25.50
CA SER A 787 22.30 -7.61 24.76
C SER A 787 22.49 -7.34 23.25
N ASP A 788 23.71 -7.10 22.79
CA ASP A 788 24.05 -6.96 21.36
C ASP A 788 24.60 -8.28 20.78
N PRO A 789 24.52 -8.50 19.45
CA PRO A 789 25.18 -9.62 18.79
C PRO A 789 26.70 -9.47 18.83
N ASP A 790 27.39 -10.56 19.15
CA ASP A 790 28.82 -10.61 19.47
C ASP A 790 29.71 -10.01 18.35
N ALA A 791 29.33 -10.17 17.08
CA ALA A 791 30.05 -9.63 15.92
C ALA A 791 30.14 -8.08 15.84
N TYR A 792 29.50 -7.35 16.76
CA TYR A 792 29.59 -5.89 16.91
C TYR A 792 30.28 -5.46 18.23
N LEU A 793 30.95 -6.38 18.93
CA LEU A 793 31.61 -6.15 20.23
C LEU A 793 33.15 -6.17 20.17
N TYR A 794 33.73 -6.43 18.99
CA TYR A 794 35.19 -6.46 18.74
C TYR A 794 35.50 -5.96 17.32
N GLU A 795 36.77 -5.61 17.08
CA GLU A 795 37.27 -5.10 15.78
C GLU A 795 38.21 -6.11 15.09
N GLY A 796 38.11 -6.22 13.76
CA GLY A 796 39.01 -7.03 12.92
C GLY A 796 38.53 -8.45 12.59
N GLU A 797 39.39 -9.19 11.86
CA GLU A 797 39.19 -10.59 11.44
C GLU A 797 40.08 -11.53 12.28
N GLY A 798 39.70 -11.71 13.56
CA GLY A 798 40.35 -12.65 14.48
C GLY A 798 39.82 -14.09 14.36
N ASP A 799 40.48 -15.04 15.04
CA ASP A 799 39.94 -16.41 15.16
C ASP A 799 38.72 -16.43 16.08
N TRP A 800 37.67 -17.15 15.67
CA TRP A 800 36.35 -17.09 16.33
C TRP A 800 36.38 -17.64 17.76
N GLU A 801 37.19 -18.67 18.01
CA GLU A 801 37.32 -19.27 19.35
C GLU A 801 38.12 -18.36 20.29
N GLU A 802 39.24 -17.79 19.81
CA GLU A 802 40.01 -16.80 20.58
C GLU A 802 39.21 -15.53 20.88
N GLU A 803 38.27 -15.17 20.00
CA GLU A 803 37.40 -14.00 20.17
C GLU A 803 36.20 -14.28 21.08
N GLN A 804 35.60 -15.47 21.01
CA GLN A 804 34.57 -15.87 21.98
C GLN A 804 35.14 -16.00 23.39
N GLU A 805 36.35 -16.52 23.56
CA GLU A 805 37.02 -16.56 24.87
C GLU A 805 37.37 -15.15 25.36
N ARG A 806 37.97 -14.28 24.51
CA ARG A 806 38.22 -12.88 24.89
C ARG A 806 36.94 -12.14 25.27
N LEU A 807 35.84 -12.36 24.55
CA LEU A 807 34.55 -11.74 24.85
C LEU A 807 33.89 -12.35 26.11
N PHE A 808 34.12 -13.63 26.41
CA PHE A 808 33.73 -14.24 27.69
C PHE A 808 34.51 -13.62 28.87
N GLN A 809 35.82 -13.41 28.73
CA GLN A 809 36.63 -12.74 29.76
C GLN A 809 36.21 -11.27 29.94
N VAL A 810 35.93 -10.53 28.87
CA VAL A 810 35.37 -9.16 28.96
C VAL A 810 34.01 -9.15 29.68
N ARG A 811 33.16 -10.14 29.42
CA ARG A 811 31.90 -10.34 30.17
C ARG A 811 32.15 -10.71 31.64
N LYS A 812 33.19 -11.49 31.94
CA LYS A 812 33.59 -11.86 33.31
C LYS A 812 34.05 -10.65 34.11
N THR A 813 34.94 -9.82 33.57
CA THR A 813 35.35 -8.54 34.19
C THR A 813 34.16 -7.60 34.40
N ALA A 814 33.21 -7.54 33.45
CA ALA A 814 32.01 -6.73 33.58
C ALA A 814 31.07 -7.19 34.73
N VAL A 815 30.90 -8.51 34.92
CA VAL A 815 30.12 -9.05 36.06
C VAL A 815 30.88 -8.89 37.37
N GLU A 816 32.20 -9.05 37.37
CA GLU A 816 33.06 -8.80 38.53
C GLU A 816 32.98 -7.33 39.00
N GLU A 817 33.03 -6.36 38.08
CA GLU A 817 32.86 -4.94 38.41
C GLU A 817 31.48 -4.61 39.01
N ILE A 818 30.41 -5.24 38.52
CA ILE A 818 29.06 -5.11 39.09
C ILE A 818 29.01 -5.73 40.50
N LEU A 819 29.59 -6.92 40.70
CA LEU A 819 29.67 -7.59 42.00
C LEU A 819 30.48 -6.79 43.03
N GLU A 820 31.58 -6.16 42.62
CA GLU A 820 32.42 -5.34 43.51
C GLU A 820 31.78 -3.98 43.87
N LYS A 821 31.19 -3.29 42.90
CA LYS A 821 30.74 -1.89 43.06
C LYS A 821 29.27 -1.75 43.45
N GLU A 822 28.43 -2.68 42.99
CA GLU A 822 26.99 -2.66 43.22
C GLU A 822 26.48 -3.85 44.05
N GLY A 823 27.26 -4.92 44.17
CA GLY A 823 27.00 -6.08 45.04
C GLY A 823 26.26 -7.24 44.37
N PHE A 824 26.18 -8.37 45.08
CA PHE A 824 25.54 -9.61 44.60
C PHE A 824 24.06 -9.40 44.21
N GLU A 825 23.29 -8.71 45.05
CA GLU A 825 21.88 -8.39 44.79
C GLU A 825 21.70 -7.57 43.50
N GLN A 826 22.62 -6.65 43.18
CA GLN A 826 22.56 -5.92 41.92
C GLN A 826 22.99 -6.77 40.74
N ALA A 827 23.91 -7.74 40.89
CA ALA A 827 24.20 -8.70 39.83
C ALA A 827 22.97 -9.56 39.48
N LEU A 828 22.14 -9.93 40.48
CA LEU A 828 20.83 -10.56 40.25
C LEU A 828 19.87 -9.60 39.50
N PHE A 829 19.77 -8.35 39.96
CA PHE A 829 18.94 -7.33 39.30
C PHE A 829 19.38 -7.07 37.85
N PHE A 830 20.68 -7.01 37.59
CA PHE A 830 21.30 -6.84 36.28
C PHE A 830 20.96 -7.98 35.31
N ALA A 831 20.96 -9.23 35.78
CA ALA A 831 20.48 -10.36 35.00
C ALA A 831 19.01 -10.16 34.58
N GLY A 832 18.18 -9.58 35.45
CA GLY A 832 16.82 -9.13 35.14
C GLY A 832 16.70 -7.94 34.17
N GLN A 833 17.80 -7.30 33.76
CA GLN A 833 17.81 -6.07 32.95
C GLN A 833 18.43 -6.21 31.55
N VAL A 834 19.14 -7.31 31.27
CA VAL A 834 19.75 -7.61 29.96
C VAL A 834 18.81 -8.37 29.02
N LYS A 835 19.08 -8.38 27.70
CA LYS A 835 18.34 -9.24 26.75
C LYS A 835 18.73 -10.71 26.84
N SER A 836 19.94 -11.02 27.30
CA SER A 836 20.43 -12.41 27.49
C SER A 836 20.80 -12.70 28.96
N PRO A 837 19.81 -12.90 29.86
CA PRO A 837 20.08 -13.22 31.28
C PRO A 837 20.94 -14.49 31.45
N HIS A 838 20.83 -15.44 30.53
CA HIS A 838 21.60 -16.68 30.52
C HIS A 838 23.13 -16.42 30.52
N ARG A 839 23.61 -15.46 29.72
CA ARG A 839 25.03 -15.08 29.65
C ARG A 839 25.56 -14.54 30.97
N VAL A 840 24.72 -13.92 31.81
CA VAL A 840 25.10 -13.48 33.15
C VAL A 840 25.16 -14.68 34.11
N GLY A 841 24.24 -15.64 33.97
CA GLY A 841 24.25 -16.90 34.75
C GLY A 841 25.44 -17.80 34.44
N GLU A 842 25.80 -17.94 33.16
CA GLU A 842 26.98 -18.66 32.68
C GLU A 842 28.28 -18.08 33.26
N VAL A 843 28.43 -16.75 33.20
CA VAL A 843 29.60 -16.04 33.75
C VAL A 843 29.63 -16.12 35.28
N LEU A 844 28.50 -16.00 35.97
CA LEU A 844 28.43 -16.08 37.43
C LEU A 844 28.74 -17.49 37.96
N ALA A 845 28.40 -18.54 37.19
CA ALA A 845 28.77 -19.92 37.51
C ALA A 845 30.29 -20.16 37.46
N ASP A 846 31.00 -19.42 36.59
CA ASP A 846 32.44 -19.53 36.32
C ASP A 846 33.34 -18.97 37.46
N PHE A 847 32.74 -18.51 38.56
CA PHE A 847 33.44 -18.17 39.81
C PHE A 847 33.41 -19.31 40.84
N GLU A 848 32.65 -20.39 40.58
CA GLU A 848 32.59 -21.65 41.35
C GLU A 848 32.40 -21.53 42.89
N ARG A 849 31.77 -20.44 43.37
CA ARG A 849 31.57 -20.21 44.81
C ARG A 849 30.33 -20.94 45.34
N GLN A 850 30.50 -21.80 46.34
CA GLN A 850 29.41 -22.49 47.05
C GLN A 850 28.44 -21.52 47.75
N GLU A 851 28.92 -20.32 48.10
CA GLU A 851 28.08 -19.21 48.56
C GLU A 851 27.03 -18.82 47.51
N PHE A 852 27.39 -18.79 46.22
CA PHE A 852 26.45 -18.49 45.15
C PHE A 852 25.47 -19.65 44.93
N ASP A 853 25.89 -20.92 45.00
CA ASP A 853 24.94 -22.05 44.99
C ASP A 853 23.88 -21.89 46.08
N SER A 854 24.31 -21.54 47.30
CA SER A 854 23.45 -21.43 48.49
C SER A 854 22.52 -20.21 48.47
N ASN A 855 22.96 -19.11 47.86
CA ASN A 855 22.15 -17.89 47.73
C ASN A 855 21.16 -17.97 46.55
N LEU A 856 21.47 -18.76 45.51
CA LEU A 856 20.63 -18.92 44.31
C LEU A 856 19.63 -20.09 44.45
N LEU A 857 20.01 -21.19 45.11
CA LEU A 857 19.26 -22.46 45.11
C LEU A 857 18.84 -22.88 46.53
N PRO A 858 17.57 -23.28 46.76
CA PRO A 858 16.48 -23.34 45.79
C PRO A 858 15.80 -21.97 45.54
N GLY A 859 16.19 -20.91 46.26
CA GLY A 859 15.40 -19.68 46.41
C GLY A 859 14.97 -18.97 45.11
N LEU A 860 15.77 -19.02 44.04
CA LEU A 860 15.44 -18.39 42.75
C LEU A 860 14.88 -19.37 41.70
N LEU A 861 14.64 -20.63 42.05
CA LEU A 861 14.05 -21.64 41.15
C LEU A 861 12.54 -21.41 40.96
N ASN A 862 12.18 -20.34 40.26
CA ASN A 862 10.78 -19.90 40.09
C ASN A 862 10.42 -19.62 38.62
N GLN A 863 9.78 -20.59 37.97
CA GLN A 863 9.26 -20.47 36.59
C GLN A 863 8.11 -19.46 36.41
N ALA A 864 7.63 -18.80 37.47
CA ALA A 864 6.72 -17.66 37.33
C ALA A 864 7.45 -16.37 36.88
N ASP A 865 8.76 -16.27 37.09
CA ASP A 865 9.60 -15.18 36.58
C ASP A 865 10.52 -15.69 35.47
N GLN A 866 10.15 -15.41 34.21
CA GLN A 866 10.88 -15.87 33.03
C GLN A 866 12.31 -15.32 32.92
N LYS A 867 12.63 -14.17 33.55
CA LYS A 867 13.98 -13.59 33.49
C LYS A 867 14.90 -14.21 34.54
N THR A 868 14.45 -14.23 35.80
CA THR A 868 15.15 -14.95 36.88
C THR A 868 15.33 -16.41 36.50
N TRP A 869 14.32 -17.02 35.87
CA TRP A 869 14.38 -18.34 35.28
C TRP A 869 15.50 -18.48 34.22
N SER A 870 15.54 -17.61 33.20
CA SER A 870 16.59 -17.67 32.16
C SER A 870 18.01 -17.50 32.70
N PHE A 871 18.16 -16.81 33.83
CA PHE A 871 19.44 -16.60 34.51
C PHE A 871 19.82 -17.82 35.36
N VAL A 872 18.96 -18.24 36.29
CA VAL A 872 19.24 -19.35 37.23
C VAL A 872 19.34 -20.70 36.50
N ALA A 873 18.60 -20.88 35.40
CA ALA A 873 18.69 -22.09 34.59
C ALA A 873 20.03 -22.20 33.88
N ALA A 874 20.54 -21.11 33.30
CA ALA A 874 21.85 -21.08 32.65
C ALA A 874 23.00 -21.26 33.65
N TYR A 875 22.89 -20.66 34.84
CA TYR A 875 23.79 -20.92 35.96
C TYR A 875 23.82 -22.41 36.33
N ALA A 876 22.66 -23.02 36.56
CA ALA A 876 22.55 -24.44 36.90
C ALA A 876 23.04 -25.37 35.78
N TRP A 877 22.75 -25.03 34.52
CA TRP A 877 23.23 -25.76 33.34
C TRP A 877 24.77 -25.69 33.22
N ARG A 878 25.38 -24.51 33.39
CA ARG A 878 26.84 -24.32 33.39
C ARG A 878 27.51 -25.05 34.57
N ARG A 879 26.92 -25.04 35.77
CA ARG A 879 27.43 -25.82 36.93
C ARG A 879 27.27 -27.33 36.75
N ARG A 880 26.18 -27.82 36.13
CA ARG A 880 26.06 -29.22 35.68
C ARG A 880 27.06 -29.55 34.58
N HIS A 881 27.45 -28.60 33.74
CA HIS A 881 28.45 -28.81 32.69
C HIS A 881 29.87 -28.97 33.27
N THR A 882 30.29 -28.15 34.26
CA THR A 882 31.62 -28.29 34.88
C THR A 882 31.69 -29.38 35.95
N GLY A 883 30.66 -29.51 36.79
CA GLY A 883 30.59 -30.49 37.89
C GLY A 883 29.83 -31.79 37.58
N GLY A 884 29.35 -31.97 36.35
CA GLY A 884 28.55 -33.12 35.94
C GLY A 884 27.18 -33.23 36.62
N TRP A 885 26.49 -34.36 36.41
CA TRP A 885 25.30 -34.72 37.20
C TRP A 885 25.63 -34.90 38.70
N GLN A 886 26.91 -35.12 39.05
CA GLN A 886 27.33 -35.21 40.45
C GLN A 886 27.13 -33.88 41.20
N TRP A 887 27.38 -32.71 40.59
CA TRP A 887 27.02 -31.42 41.23
C TRP A 887 25.53 -31.35 41.58
N PHE A 888 24.63 -31.79 40.69
CA PHE A 888 23.20 -31.86 41.00
C PHE A 888 22.94 -32.84 42.15
N ASP A 889 23.52 -34.04 42.12
CA ASP A 889 23.25 -35.07 43.11
C ASP A 889 23.81 -34.70 44.51
N ASP A 890 24.97 -34.02 44.59
CA ASP A 890 25.66 -33.60 45.83
C ASP A 890 25.04 -32.38 46.56
N LEU A 891 24.14 -31.60 45.93
CA LEU A 891 23.39 -30.52 46.61
C LEU A 891 22.53 -31.06 47.77
N ASP A 892 22.54 -30.41 48.94
CA ASP A 892 21.63 -30.78 50.03
C ASP A 892 20.19 -30.35 49.71
N LYS A 893 19.36 -31.35 49.39
CA LYS A 893 17.94 -31.22 49.05
C LYS A 893 17.01 -31.63 50.20
N SER A 894 17.55 -31.91 51.39
CA SER A 894 16.78 -32.51 52.51
C SER A 894 15.64 -31.65 53.04
N GLY A 895 15.69 -30.33 52.81
CA GLY A 895 14.60 -29.38 53.12
C GLY A 895 13.79 -28.88 51.91
N TRP A 896 14.11 -29.32 50.68
CA TRP A 896 13.51 -28.76 49.45
C TRP A 896 12.11 -29.32 49.20
N GLN A 897 11.24 -28.49 48.62
CA GLN A 897 9.89 -28.89 48.19
C GLN A 897 9.95 -29.62 46.84
N SER A 898 8.97 -30.50 46.58
CA SER A 898 8.82 -31.16 45.27
C SER A 898 8.81 -30.17 44.11
N LYS A 899 8.13 -29.03 44.27
CA LYS A 899 8.10 -27.92 43.31
C LYS A 899 9.48 -27.32 43.00
N GLU A 900 10.37 -27.23 43.99
CA GLU A 900 11.71 -26.66 43.83
C GLU A 900 12.64 -27.65 43.11
N ILE A 901 12.54 -28.95 43.46
CA ILE A 901 13.23 -30.05 42.78
C ILE A 901 12.74 -30.17 41.33
N ALA A 902 11.42 -30.08 41.11
CA ALA A 902 10.83 -30.03 39.78
C ALA A 902 11.39 -28.84 39.00
N ASN A 903 11.43 -27.66 39.62
CA ASN A 903 11.93 -26.46 38.97
C ASN A 903 13.43 -26.56 38.63
N LEU A 904 14.30 -27.17 39.44
CA LEU A 904 15.70 -27.42 39.05
C LEU A 904 15.79 -28.40 37.87
N LEU A 905 14.97 -29.44 37.84
CA LEU A 905 14.94 -30.40 36.72
C LEU A 905 14.42 -29.79 35.42
N CYS A 906 13.64 -28.70 35.45
CA CYS A 906 13.21 -27.98 34.25
C CYS A 906 14.34 -27.13 33.62
N ALA A 907 15.38 -26.80 34.40
CA ALA A 907 16.48 -25.89 34.01
C ALA A 907 17.63 -26.63 33.32
N LEU A 908 17.76 -27.90 33.66
CA LEU A 908 18.75 -28.81 33.11
C LEU A 908 18.26 -29.41 31.78
N PRO A 909 19.15 -30.07 31.02
CA PRO A 909 18.77 -30.92 29.90
C PRO A 909 17.50 -31.73 30.17
N PHE A 910 16.50 -31.58 29.31
CA PHE A 910 15.31 -32.43 29.29
C PHE A 910 15.60 -33.77 28.57
N GLU A 911 16.86 -34.18 28.54
CA GLU A 911 17.26 -35.55 28.25
C GLU A 911 16.53 -36.53 29.18
N LYS A 912 16.39 -37.79 28.75
CA LYS A 912 15.77 -38.86 29.56
C LYS A 912 16.31 -38.97 31.00
N SER A 913 17.58 -38.66 31.24
CA SER A 913 18.21 -38.61 32.58
C SER A 913 17.53 -37.64 33.56
N ALA A 914 16.81 -36.63 33.06
CA ALA A 914 16.02 -35.70 33.85
C ALA A 914 14.58 -36.20 34.04
N TRP A 915 13.97 -36.89 33.08
CA TRP A 915 12.65 -37.52 33.26
C TRP A 915 12.71 -38.66 34.28
N ASP A 916 13.73 -39.52 34.18
CA ASP A 916 13.97 -40.60 35.14
C ASP A 916 14.21 -40.04 36.56
N ARG A 917 14.83 -38.86 36.68
CA ARG A 917 14.96 -38.12 37.94
C ARG A 917 13.64 -37.47 38.39
N ALA A 918 12.84 -36.90 37.49
CA ALA A 918 11.54 -36.32 37.80
C ALA A 918 10.57 -37.38 38.34
N ALA A 919 10.43 -38.52 37.66
CA ALA A 919 9.61 -39.64 38.14
C ALA A 919 10.09 -40.17 39.49
N LYS A 920 11.42 -40.33 39.68
CA LYS A 920 12.02 -40.87 40.92
C LYS A 920 11.98 -39.92 42.12
N LEU A 921 12.06 -38.60 41.90
CA LEU A 921 12.16 -37.59 42.97
C LEU A 921 10.84 -36.85 43.26
N LEU A 922 9.90 -36.80 42.31
CA LEU A 922 8.62 -36.08 42.46
C LEU A 922 7.44 -37.01 42.74
N GLY A 923 7.47 -38.24 42.22
CA GLY A 923 6.38 -39.22 42.39
C GLY A 923 5.02 -38.63 42.00
N GLN A 924 4.07 -38.57 42.95
CA GLN A 924 2.72 -38.02 42.70
C GLN A 924 2.69 -36.53 42.30
N TYR A 925 3.80 -35.80 42.42
CA TYR A 925 3.93 -34.38 42.06
C TYR A 925 4.54 -34.16 40.66
N GLU A 926 4.68 -35.21 39.85
CA GLU A 926 5.19 -35.13 38.47
C GLU A 926 4.44 -34.08 37.60
N TRP A 927 3.15 -33.84 37.89
CA TRP A 927 2.35 -32.80 37.23
C TRP A 927 2.91 -31.37 37.41
N GLU A 928 3.67 -31.09 38.47
CA GLU A 928 4.29 -29.77 38.68
C GLU A 928 5.39 -29.49 37.65
N TYR A 929 6.16 -30.52 37.28
CA TYR A 929 7.13 -30.44 36.18
C TYR A 929 6.40 -30.12 34.87
N TRP A 930 5.38 -30.91 34.53
CA TRP A 930 4.63 -30.77 33.29
C TRP A 930 3.88 -29.45 33.17
N LYS A 931 3.27 -28.96 34.24
CA LYS A 931 2.61 -27.65 34.28
C LYS A 931 3.58 -26.50 33.99
N ASN A 932 4.86 -26.61 34.37
CA ASN A 932 5.75 -25.44 34.47
C ASN A 932 6.99 -25.43 33.54
N THR A 933 7.56 -26.57 33.10
CA THR A 933 8.79 -26.58 32.25
C THR A 933 8.63 -25.85 30.88
N SER A 934 9.70 -25.68 30.08
CA SER A 934 9.77 -24.63 29.03
C SER A 934 9.21 -24.96 27.63
N ALA A 935 8.71 -26.17 27.37
CA ALA A 935 8.12 -26.60 26.08
C ALA A 935 9.03 -26.51 24.82
N ASN A 936 10.33 -26.34 25.03
CA ASN A 936 11.28 -25.96 23.99
C ASN A 936 11.89 -27.19 23.28
N THR A 937 11.07 -27.85 22.46
CA THR A 937 11.32 -29.15 21.78
C THR A 937 12.42 -29.18 20.71
N TYR A 938 13.44 -28.33 20.82
CA TYR A 938 14.45 -28.09 19.79
C TYR A 938 15.82 -28.73 20.02
N GLN A 939 16.07 -29.31 21.20
CA GLN A 939 17.43 -29.77 21.56
C GLN A 939 17.54 -31.27 21.92
N THR A 940 16.44 -32.03 21.96
CA THR A 940 16.50 -33.51 21.98
C THR A 940 16.24 -34.10 20.60
N ASP A 941 16.77 -35.30 20.35
CA ASP A 941 16.41 -36.17 19.22
C ASP A 941 15.27 -37.18 19.59
N ASP A 942 14.71 -37.10 20.81
CA ASP A 942 13.53 -37.87 21.25
C ASP A 942 12.19 -37.31 20.67
N ASP A 943 11.11 -38.10 20.77
CA ASP A 943 9.79 -37.78 20.17
C ASP A 943 8.98 -36.71 20.95
N THR A 944 8.23 -35.89 20.21
CA THR A 944 7.63 -34.63 20.66
C THR A 944 6.13 -34.47 20.37
N GLU A 945 5.41 -35.47 19.84
CA GLU A 945 3.93 -35.45 19.91
C GLU A 945 3.44 -35.88 21.30
N TYR A 946 4.17 -36.79 21.97
CA TYR A 946 4.11 -36.90 23.43
C TYR A 946 4.32 -35.51 24.03
N ALA A 947 5.21 -34.68 23.46
CA ALA A 947 5.42 -33.28 23.83
C ALA A 947 4.32 -32.27 23.43
N LEU A 948 3.14 -32.71 23.00
CA LEU A 948 1.90 -31.91 23.00
C LEU A 948 0.74 -32.59 23.80
N ALA A 949 1.06 -33.43 24.80
CA ALA A 949 0.12 -34.29 25.59
C ALA A 949 0.15 -34.24 27.17
N LYS A 950 0.39 -33.08 27.86
CA LYS A 950 0.16 -32.59 29.28
C LYS A 950 0.32 -31.04 29.49
N LEU A 951 -0.71 -30.20 29.29
CA LEU A 951 -0.69 -28.71 29.39
C LEU A 951 -1.94 -27.92 28.93
N LEU A 952 -2.59 -28.23 27.79
CA LEU A 952 -3.83 -27.56 27.32
C LEU A 952 -4.98 -27.83 28.29
N GLU A 953 -5.05 -29.06 28.80
CA GLU A 953 -5.87 -29.47 29.95
C GLU A 953 -5.50 -28.75 31.26
N HIS A 954 -4.27 -28.21 31.39
CA HIS A 954 -3.83 -27.44 32.55
C HIS A 954 -4.14 -25.92 32.45
N GLU A 955 -5.16 -25.53 31.66
CA GLU A 955 -5.82 -24.21 31.71
C GLU A 955 -4.90 -22.98 31.50
N ARG A 956 -4.12 -22.92 30.41
CA ARG A 956 -3.17 -21.81 30.15
C ARG A 956 -3.44 -21.00 28.85
N PRO A 957 -4.62 -20.36 28.67
CA PRO A 957 -4.96 -19.66 27.42
C PRO A 957 -3.97 -18.54 27.03
N SER A 958 -3.40 -17.80 27.98
CA SER A 958 -2.38 -16.77 27.68
C SER A 958 -1.05 -17.33 27.18
N ALA A 959 -0.71 -18.59 27.50
CA ALA A 959 0.41 -19.30 26.88
C ALA A 959 0.07 -19.73 25.44
N VAL A 960 -1.22 -19.95 25.15
CA VAL A 960 -1.70 -20.26 23.80
C VAL A 960 -1.76 -19.00 22.92
N ILE A 961 -2.18 -17.83 23.42
CA ILE A 961 -2.09 -16.55 22.70
C ILE A 961 -0.64 -16.27 22.24
N ASN A 962 0.34 -16.47 23.13
CA ASN A 962 1.76 -16.28 22.81
C ASN A 962 2.32 -17.36 21.86
N GLY A 963 1.92 -18.62 22.02
CA GLY A 963 2.24 -19.68 21.04
C GLY A 963 1.63 -19.39 19.66
N LEU A 964 0.41 -18.84 19.67
CA LEU A 964 -0.33 -18.24 18.56
C LEU A 964 0.52 -17.29 17.72
N SER A 965 0.88 -16.15 18.32
CA SER A 965 1.62 -15.06 17.66
C SER A 965 2.92 -15.54 16.96
N ARG A 966 3.63 -16.49 17.57
CA ARG A 966 4.84 -17.11 16.99
C ARG A 966 4.56 -17.83 15.67
N ASP A 967 3.40 -18.46 15.52
CA ASP A 967 3.07 -19.24 14.34
C ASP A 967 2.66 -18.33 13.16
N ILE A 968 1.92 -17.21 13.37
CA ILE A 968 1.79 -16.14 12.34
C ILE A 968 3.17 -15.69 11.87
N PHE A 969 4.07 -15.37 12.81
CA PHE A 969 5.40 -14.84 12.50
C PHE A 969 6.29 -15.85 11.75
N ARG A 970 6.02 -17.16 11.89
CA ARG A 970 6.63 -18.25 11.11
C ARG A 970 5.76 -18.74 9.93
N LYS A 971 4.73 -17.98 9.53
CA LYS A 971 3.79 -18.27 8.43
C LYS A 971 3.03 -19.62 8.53
N ARG A 972 2.77 -20.08 9.76
CA ARG A 972 1.71 -21.05 10.07
C ARG A 972 0.43 -20.27 10.40
N LYS A 973 -0.74 -20.72 9.93
CA LYS A 973 -2.02 -20.02 10.21
C LYS A 973 -2.46 -20.21 11.66
N ILE A 974 -3.21 -19.25 12.20
CA ILE A 974 -3.74 -19.25 13.57
C ILE A 974 -5.26 -18.99 13.57
N ASN A 975 -5.92 -19.14 14.72
CA ASN A 975 -7.37 -18.99 14.87
C ASN A 975 -7.75 -17.71 15.65
N PRO A 976 -8.55 -16.79 15.08
CA PRO A 976 -8.96 -15.54 15.74
C PRO A 976 -10.08 -15.68 16.80
N GLU A 977 -10.84 -16.78 16.85
CA GLU A 977 -11.91 -16.95 17.86
C GLU A 977 -11.37 -16.92 19.30
N LEU A 978 -10.11 -17.33 19.51
CA LEU A 978 -9.48 -17.45 20.82
C LEU A 978 -9.14 -16.09 21.49
N ALA A 979 -9.58 -14.95 20.94
CA ALA A 979 -9.07 -13.62 21.28
C ALA A 979 -10.08 -12.64 21.91
N CYS A 980 -11.25 -12.41 21.31
CA CYS A 980 -12.20 -11.38 21.79
C CYS A 980 -12.82 -11.72 23.16
N ASP A 981 -12.90 -13.01 23.50
CA ASP A 981 -13.44 -13.53 24.76
C ASP A 981 -12.66 -13.10 26.03
N ALA A 982 -11.56 -12.36 25.88
CA ALA A 982 -10.71 -11.91 26.98
C ALA A 982 -11.06 -10.51 27.55
N LEU A 983 -11.60 -9.58 26.76
CA LEU A 983 -11.68 -8.15 27.15
C LEU A 983 -12.98 -7.77 27.87
N LEU A 984 -14.13 -8.25 27.37
CA LEU A 984 -15.44 -8.04 28.02
C LEU A 984 -15.63 -8.90 29.28
N ALA A 985 -14.75 -9.88 29.51
CA ALA A 985 -14.64 -10.62 30.77
C ALA A 985 -14.13 -9.74 31.94
N LEU A 986 -13.47 -8.60 31.65
CA LEU A 986 -12.82 -7.78 32.66
C LEU A 986 -13.79 -6.83 33.38
N VAL A 987 -14.67 -6.13 32.65
CA VAL A 987 -15.63 -5.15 33.23
C VAL A 987 -16.73 -5.83 34.06
N LYS A 988 -16.96 -7.14 33.86
CA LYS A 988 -17.93 -7.95 34.62
C LYS A 988 -17.36 -8.61 35.88
N THR A 989 -16.06 -8.50 36.12
CA THR A 989 -15.37 -9.17 37.23
C THR A 989 -14.94 -8.11 38.25
N GLU A 990 -15.87 -7.74 39.16
CA GLU A 990 -15.83 -6.50 39.96
C GLU A 990 -14.54 -6.25 40.77
N GLU A 991 -13.80 -7.31 41.11
CA GLU A 991 -12.72 -7.29 42.11
C GLU A 991 -11.37 -6.73 41.59
N GLN A 992 -11.21 -6.50 40.27
CA GLN A 992 -9.96 -5.96 39.69
C GLN A 992 -10.03 -4.51 39.18
N SER A 993 -11.20 -3.87 39.20
CA SER A 993 -11.39 -2.50 38.67
C SER A 993 -10.64 -1.39 39.42
N ARG A 994 -10.38 -1.56 40.73
CA ARG A 994 -9.92 -0.50 41.65
C ARG A 994 -8.40 -0.26 41.70
N ARG A 995 -7.64 -0.73 40.71
CA ARG A 995 -6.19 -0.50 40.60
C ARG A 995 -5.71 -0.01 39.23
N THR A 996 -6.61 0.19 38.28
CA THR A 996 -6.23 0.67 36.93
C THR A 996 -6.18 2.20 36.92
N ASP A 997 -4.99 2.72 36.63
CA ASP A 997 -4.71 4.15 36.53
C ASP A 997 -5.46 4.80 35.34
N SER A 998 -5.77 6.09 35.45
CA SER A 998 -6.43 6.90 34.42
C SER A 998 -5.68 6.85 33.08
N TYR A 999 -4.38 6.53 33.09
CA TYR A 999 -3.51 6.47 31.92
C TYR A 999 -3.65 5.20 31.05
N HIS A 1000 -3.77 4.01 31.64
CA HIS A 1000 -4.08 2.80 30.84
C HIS A 1000 -5.53 2.82 30.36
N ILE A 1001 -6.43 3.49 31.10
CA ILE A 1001 -7.77 3.80 30.61
C ILE A 1001 -7.65 4.78 29.44
N LEU A 1002 -7.02 5.96 29.58
CA LEU A 1002 -6.68 6.88 28.48
C LEU A 1002 -5.61 6.36 27.48
N LYS A 1003 -5.35 5.04 27.38
CA LYS A 1003 -4.43 4.46 26.37
C LYS A 1003 -4.81 3.08 25.85
N ILE A 1004 -5.71 2.37 26.52
CA ILE A 1004 -6.65 1.50 25.81
C ILE A 1004 -7.71 2.42 25.20
N ILE A 1005 -8.41 3.31 25.91
CA ILE A 1005 -9.22 4.37 25.27
C ILE A 1005 -8.42 5.17 24.22
N ARG A 1006 -7.10 5.47 24.34
CA ARG A 1006 -6.29 6.03 23.20
C ARG A 1006 -5.63 5.02 22.22
N ALA A 1007 -5.81 3.71 22.38
CA ALA A 1007 -5.53 2.70 21.35
C ALA A 1007 -6.82 2.07 20.80
N LEU A 1008 -7.98 2.53 21.26
CA LEU A 1008 -9.32 2.22 20.76
C LEU A 1008 -9.89 3.47 20.06
N GLN A 1009 -9.56 4.68 20.56
CA GLN A 1009 -9.61 5.93 19.79
C GLN A 1009 -8.58 5.98 18.62
N LYS A 1010 -7.70 4.98 18.42
CA LYS A 1010 -6.93 4.72 17.16
C LYS A 1010 -6.37 3.27 17.08
N SER A 1011 -7.21 2.24 17.10
CA SER A 1011 -6.89 0.93 16.46
C SER A 1011 -8.14 0.06 16.23
N GLY A 1012 -8.04 -0.88 15.28
CA GLY A 1012 -9.20 -1.43 14.55
C GLY A 1012 -10.03 -2.55 15.17
N THR A 1013 -9.97 -2.88 16.48
CA THR A 1013 -10.71 -4.04 17.03
C THR A 1013 -11.37 -3.94 18.44
N THR A 1014 -11.46 -2.80 19.16
CA THR A 1014 -12.12 -2.73 20.52
C THR A 1014 -12.65 -1.30 20.91
N ASP A 1015 -13.44 -1.14 22.01
CA ASP A 1015 -14.36 0.00 22.34
C ASP A 1015 -13.92 1.17 23.31
N PRO A 1016 -14.21 2.47 23.02
CA PRO A 1016 -13.89 3.64 23.88
C PRO A 1016 -14.86 4.12 25.00
N GLU A 1017 -16.09 3.61 25.15
CA GLU A 1017 -17.28 4.39 25.59
C GLU A 1017 -17.30 4.98 27.04
N LYS A 1018 -16.37 4.64 27.92
CA LYS A 1018 -16.62 4.62 29.38
C LYS A 1018 -16.14 5.85 30.17
N LEU A 1019 -16.11 7.05 29.57
CA LEU A 1019 -15.42 8.23 30.15
C LEU A 1019 -16.22 9.54 30.24
N PHE A 1020 -16.97 9.93 29.20
CA PHE A 1020 -17.58 11.28 29.06
C PHE A 1020 -18.75 11.59 30.02
N HIS A 1021 -19.33 10.57 30.68
CA HIS A 1021 -20.56 10.70 31.50
C HIS A 1021 -20.37 11.40 32.86
N VAL A 1022 -19.85 12.64 32.88
CA VAL A 1022 -19.56 13.41 34.12
C VAL A 1022 -20.12 14.84 34.09
N GLU A 1023 -19.34 15.86 33.76
CA GLU A 1023 -19.63 17.27 34.18
C GLU A 1023 -20.49 18.09 33.21
N TRP A 1024 -21.14 17.45 32.23
CA TRP A 1024 -22.26 17.95 31.41
C TRP A 1024 -23.47 18.45 32.26
N ALA A 1025 -23.43 18.33 33.58
CA ALA A 1025 -24.60 18.39 34.48
C ALA A 1025 -24.82 19.71 35.28
N TYR A 1026 -24.01 20.78 35.11
CA TYR A 1026 -23.86 21.82 36.14
C TYR A 1026 -24.08 23.31 35.75
N VAL A 1027 -24.69 23.60 34.59
CA VAL A 1027 -24.50 24.89 33.89
C VAL A 1027 -25.55 26.04 34.09
N PRO A 1028 -26.87 25.84 34.35
CA PRO A 1028 -27.91 26.88 34.18
C PRO A 1028 -27.87 28.17 35.06
N LEU A 1029 -26.94 29.11 34.85
CA LEU A 1029 -26.72 30.18 35.83
C LEU A 1029 -26.30 31.59 35.32
N LEU A 1030 -26.21 31.80 34.02
CA LEU A 1030 -25.19 32.72 33.49
C LEU A 1030 -25.80 33.86 32.62
N ALA A 1031 -26.65 33.53 31.66
CA ALA A 1031 -27.68 34.42 31.08
C ALA A 1031 -27.27 35.69 30.28
N GLN A 1032 -27.08 36.88 30.88
CA GLN A 1032 -27.24 38.19 30.18
C GLN A 1032 -26.54 39.40 30.85
N GLN A 1033 -25.84 40.27 30.08
CA GLN A 1033 -25.53 41.69 30.38
C GLN A 1033 -24.90 42.41 29.13
N GLU A 1034 -24.19 43.55 29.28
CA GLU A 1034 -23.26 44.12 28.25
C GLU A 1034 -21.81 44.28 28.81
N GLU A 1035 -21.64 44.63 30.09
CA GLU A 1035 -20.32 44.57 30.77
C GLU A 1035 -20.03 43.21 31.40
N CYS A 1036 -21.09 42.44 31.64
CA CYS A 1036 -21.07 40.98 31.60
C CYS A 1036 -21.86 40.53 30.37
N ALA A 1037 -21.62 41.17 29.21
CA ALA A 1037 -22.04 40.89 27.83
C ALA A 1037 -22.76 39.58 27.62
N PRO A 1038 -21.96 38.61 27.24
CA PRO A 1038 -21.58 37.73 28.31
C PRO A 1038 -20.13 37.91 28.92
N VAL A 1039 -19.54 39.04 29.35
CA VAL A 1039 -18.08 39.08 29.75
C VAL A 1039 -17.56 38.15 30.91
N THR A 1040 -18.33 37.62 31.89
CA THR A 1040 -17.87 36.46 32.75
C THR A 1040 -18.05 35.11 32.03
N LEU A 1041 -18.43 35.21 30.75
CA LEU A 1041 -19.64 34.57 30.27
C LEU A 1041 -19.77 34.24 28.74
N GLU A 1042 -19.17 34.65 27.56
CA GLU A 1042 -18.17 35.59 26.88
C GLU A 1042 -16.78 35.85 27.45
N LYS A 1043 -16.61 35.39 28.65
CA LYS A 1043 -15.49 34.56 29.09
C LYS A 1043 -16.10 33.29 29.68
N LYS A 1044 -17.12 32.74 28.99
CA LYS A 1044 -17.77 31.43 29.25
C LYS A 1044 -18.41 30.82 28.00
N LEU A 1045 -18.96 31.65 27.11
CA LEU A 1045 -18.79 31.51 25.66
C LEU A 1045 -17.31 31.68 25.22
N ALA A 1046 -16.38 31.86 26.18
CA ALA A 1046 -14.96 32.07 25.93
C ALA A 1046 -14.00 31.65 27.08
N SER A 1047 -14.48 31.07 28.20
CA SER A 1047 -13.62 30.36 29.18
C SER A 1047 -14.24 29.20 30.01
N GLU A 1048 -15.54 28.88 29.93
CA GLU A 1048 -16.12 27.62 30.46
C GLU A 1048 -17.31 27.20 29.55
N PRO A 1049 -17.05 26.47 28.46
CA PRO A 1049 -17.90 26.40 27.26
C PRO A 1049 -19.26 25.72 27.42
N GLY A 1050 -19.47 24.96 28.50
CA GLY A 1050 -20.76 24.32 28.77
C GLY A 1050 -21.94 25.26 28.61
N PHE A 1051 -21.73 26.54 28.97
CA PHE A 1051 -22.74 27.58 28.85
C PHE A 1051 -23.12 27.99 27.43
N PHE A 1052 -22.16 28.03 26.50
CA PHE A 1052 -22.47 28.32 25.10
C PHE A 1052 -23.43 27.28 24.52
N CYS A 1053 -23.19 26.03 24.86
CA CYS A 1053 -23.97 24.90 24.40
C CYS A 1053 -25.39 24.88 24.98
N GLU A 1054 -25.61 25.32 26.23
CA GLU A 1054 -26.97 25.47 26.77
C GLU A 1054 -27.77 26.56 26.07
N LEU A 1055 -27.15 27.71 25.75
CA LEU A 1055 -27.83 28.74 24.96
C LEU A 1055 -28.20 28.22 23.59
N ILE A 1056 -27.29 27.49 22.93
CA ILE A 1056 -27.55 26.87 21.63
C ILE A 1056 -28.75 25.91 21.70
N GLN A 1057 -28.82 25.04 22.72
CA GLN A 1057 -29.96 24.12 22.97
C GLN A 1057 -31.28 24.84 23.30
N LEU A 1058 -31.21 26.04 23.85
CA LEU A 1058 -32.37 26.84 24.25
C LEU A 1058 -32.94 27.67 23.09
N ILE A 1059 -32.13 27.95 22.07
CA ILE A 1059 -32.49 28.73 20.88
C ILE A 1059 -32.92 27.82 19.73
N TYR A 1060 -32.09 26.82 19.45
CA TYR A 1060 -32.21 25.93 18.29
C TYR A 1060 -32.83 24.60 18.73
N ARG A 1061 -33.36 23.85 17.77
CA ARG A 1061 -33.86 22.48 18.01
C ARG A 1061 -32.76 21.48 17.66
N ALA A 1062 -32.72 20.36 18.37
CA ALA A 1062 -31.85 19.24 18.05
C ALA A 1062 -32.15 18.72 16.63
N LYS A 1063 -31.10 18.34 15.91
CA LYS A 1063 -31.17 17.85 14.52
C LYS A 1063 -32.08 16.61 14.44
N GLY A 1064 -33.26 16.76 13.86
CA GLY A 1064 -34.24 15.69 13.67
C GLY A 1064 -35.44 15.63 14.64
N ALA A 1065 -35.58 16.59 15.57
CA ALA A 1065 -36.72 16.62 16.51
C ALA A 1065 -38.07 16.89 15.83
N GLU A 1066 -39.13 16.18 16.25
CA GLU A 1066 -40.51 16.43 15.78
C GLU A 1066 -41.06 17.79 16.24
N ASN A 1067 -42.14 18.24 15.60
CA ASN A 1067 -42.66 19.59 15.75
C ASN A 1067 -43.62 19.72 16.94
N GLU A 1068 -43.07 19.79 18.16
CA GLU A 1068 -43.80 19.88 19.45
C GLU A 1068 -44.57 21.20 19.67
N GLY A 1069 -45.51 21.52 18.78
CA GLY A 1069 -46.47 22.63 18.92
C GLY A 1069 -45.86 24.03 18.91
N GLU A 1070 -46.61 25.00 19.44
CA GLU A 1070 -46.04 26.30 19.79
C GLU A 1070 -45.35 26.21 21.17
N PRO A 1071 -44.07 26.61 21.30
CA PRO A 1071 -43.39 26.63 22.58
C PRO A 1071 -44.06 27.65 23.52
N SER A 1072 -44.13 27.31 24.81
CA SER A 1072 -44.82 28.14 25.81
C SER A 1072 -44.24 29.56 25.87
N GLU A 1073 -45.06 30.54 26.27
CA GLU A 1073 -44.66 31.96 26.29
C GLU A 1073 -43.40 32.20 27.15
N GLN A 1074 -43.16 31.36 28.16
CA GLN A 1074 -41.94 31.37 28.98
C GLN A 1074 -40.73 30.81 28.23
N HIS A 1075 -40.87 29.65 27.57
CA HIS A 1075 -39.80 29.03 26.78
C HIS A 1075 -39.40 29.93 25.59
N ARG A 1076 -40.40 30.50 24.90
CA ARG A 1076 -40.22 31.46 23.80
C ARG A 1076 -39.49 32.75 24.25
N LYS A 1077 -39.70 33.23 25.49
CA LYS A 1077 -38.94 34.36 26.06
C LYS A 1077 -37.50 33.97 26.39
N MET A 1078 -37.27 32.80 26.98
CA MET A 1078 -35.92 32.30 27.28
C MET A 1078 -35.07 32.14 26.01
N ALA A 1079 -35.62 31.49 24.97
CA ALA A 1079 -35.01 31.37 23.65
C ALA A 1079 -34.69 32.73 23.00
N THR A 1080 -35.61 33.69 23.08
CA THR A 1080 -35.42 35.04 22.51
C THR A 1080 -34.27 35.81 23.17
N ASN A 1081 -34.10 35.66 24.49
CA ASN A 1081 -33.00 36.31 25.20
C ASN A 1081 -31.65 35.66 24.86
N ALA A 1082 -31.61 34.32 24.81
CA ALA A 1082 -30.42 33.57 24.40
C ALA A 1082 -29.98 33.93 22.96
N TYR A 1083 -30.92 34.04 22.02
CA TYR A 1083 -30.63 34.38 20.63
C TYR A 1083 -30.03 35.77 20.48
N ARG A 1084 -30.59 36.77 21.17
CA ARG A 1084 -30.06 38.15 21.17
C ARG A 1084 -28.60 38.17 21.61
N LEU A 1085 -28.28 37.40 22.66
CA LEU A 1085 -26.95 37.31 23.25
C LEU A 1085 -25.91 36.80 22.25
N LEU A 1086 -26.20 35.72 21.53
CA LEU A 1086 -25.30 35.20 20.50
C LEU A 1086 -25.19 36.17 19.31
N SER A 1087 -26.27 36.87 18.95
CA SER A 1087 -26.30 37.78 17.80
C SER A 1087 -25.49 39.08 17.96
N SER A 1088 -25.09 39.44 19.17
CA SER A 1088 -24.23 40.60 19.48
C SER A 1088 -22.80 40.23 19.88
N TRP A 1089 -22.48 38.94 19.96
CA TRP A 1089 -21.17 38.44 20.40
C TRP A 1089 -20.07 38.85 19.41
N SER A 1090 -18.96 39.40 19.92
CA SER A 1090 -17.77 39.75 19.11
C SER A 1090 -16.41 39.42 19.76
N VAL A 1091 -16.37 39.06 21.05
CA VAL A 1091 -15.11 38.74 21.76
C VAL A 1091 -14.70 37.29 21.52
N VAL A 1092 -13.58 37.09 20.81
CA VAL A 1092 -13.03 35.75 20.53
C VAL A 1092 -12.63 35.02 21.83
N PRO A 1093 -12.86 33.70 21.95
CA PRO A 1093 -12.41 32.92 23.12
C PRO A 1093 -10.92 33.08 23.43
N GLY A 1094 -10.52 32.86 24.69
CA GLY A 1094 -9.15 33.13 25.14
C GLY A 1094 -8.74 34.62 25.23
N THR A 1095 -9.57 35.59 24.84
CA THR A 1095 -9.21 37.01 24.98
C THR A 1095 -9.21 37.44 26.47
N GLN A 1096 -8.02 37.80 26.98
CA GLN A 1096 -7.82 38.20 28.37
C GLN A 1096 -8.37 39.61 28.69
N VAL A 1097 -8.39 39.98 29.97
CA VAL A 1097 -9.01 41.22 30.48
C VAL A 1097 -8.33 42.50 29.99
N ASN A 1098 -7.06 42.43 29.59
CA ASN A 1098 -6.28 43.52 29.00
C ASN A 1098 -6.41 43.64 27.48
N GLY A 1099 -7.07 42.68 26.80
CA GLY A 1099 -7.17 42.61 25.35
C GLY A 1099 -6.04 41.82 24.66
N GLU A 1100 -5.12 41.21 25.41
CA GLU A 1100 -4.18 40.21 24.88
C GLU A 1100 -4.92 38.87 24.68
N PHE A 1101 -4.49 38.07 23.70
CA PHE A 1101 -5.08 36.77 23.41
C PHE A 1101 -4.27 35.65 24.07
N ASP A 1102 -4.96 34.77 24.80
CA ASP A 1102 -4.40 33.59 25.44
C ASP A 1102 -4.74 32.33 24.63
N PRO A 1103 -3.75 31.70 23.97
CA PRO A 1103 -4.00 30.56 23.11
C PRO A 1103 -4.38 29.28 23.87
N GLU A 1104 -3.88 29.09 25.10
CA GLU A 1104 -4.16 27.89 25.88
C GLU A 1104 -5.63 27.90 26.36
N THR A 1105 -6.06 29.05 26.89
CA THR A 1105 -7.47 29.29 27.27
C THR A 1105 -8.43 29.14 26.08
N PHE A 1106 -8.02 29.50 24.85
CA PHE A 1106 -8.85 29.31 23.64
C PHE A 1106 -9.10 27.83 23.28
N VAL A 1107 -8.07 26.97 23.37
CA VAL A 1107 -8.17 25.55 23.00
C VAL A 1107 -8.92 24.73 24.06
N GLU A 1108 -8.68 25.01 25.35
CA GLU A 1108 -9.46 24.41 26.45
C GLU A 1108 -10.96 24.78 26.31
N TRP A 1109 -11.23 26.04 25.95
CA TRP A 1109 -12.58 26.50 25.69
C TRP A 1109 -13.23 25.81 24.48
N LEU A 1110 -12.53 25.66 23.36
CA LEU A 1110 -13.14 25.01 22.19
C LEU A 1110 -13.40 23.53 22.43
N THR A 1111 -12.45 22.81 23.04
CA THR A 1111 -12.57 21.35 23.26
C THR A 1111 -13.82 21.01 24.08
N THR A 1112 -13.99 21.66 25.24
CA THR A 1112 -15.10 21.38 26.15
C THR A 1112 -16.44 21.94 25.61
N MET A 1113 -16.43 22.75 24.53
CA MET A 1113 -17.63 23.15 23.79
C MET A 1113 -18.16 22.01 22.93
N GLU A 1114 -17.28 21.41 22.13
CA GLU A 1114 -17.67 20.43 21.12
C GLU A 1114 -18.27 19.16 21.72
N GLU A 1115 -17.71 18.65 22.82
CA GLU A 1115 -18.27 17.49 23.55
C GLU A 1115 -19.74 17.72 23.96
N ILE A 1116 -20.02 18.93 24.43
CA ILE A 1116 -21.28 19.32 25.06
C ILE A 1116 -22.38 19.60 24.00
N VAL A 1117 -22.08 20.22 22.85
CA VAL A 1117 -23.09 20.34 21.76
C VAL A 1117 -23.24 19.08 20.89
N LYS A 1118 -22.22 18.22 20.78
CA LYS A 1118 -22.36 16.92 20.10
C LYS A 1118 -23.35 16.04 20.84
N ALA A 1119 -23.24 15.94 22.17
CA ALA A 1119 -24.12 15.12 23.01
C ALA A 1119 -25.61 15.52 23.00
N SER A 1120 -25.94 16.76 22.63
CA SER A 1120 -27.33 17.24 22.52
C SER A 1120 -27.85 17.38 21.08
N GLY A 1121 -27.05 17.06 20.06
CA GLY A 1121 -27.47 17.15 18.66
C GLY A 1121 -27.54 18.57 18.09
N HIS A 1122 -26.69 19.49 18.59
CA HIS A 1122 -26.63 20.90 18.17
C HIS A 1122 -25.26 21.36 17.63
N TYR A 1123 -24.34 20.42 17.36
CA TYR A 1123 -22.96 20.72 16.96
C TYR A 1123 -22.82 21.73 15.81
N ASP A 1124 -23.56 21.51 14.72
CA ASP A 1124 -23.49 22.31 13.50
C ASP A 1124 -23.82 23.78 13.78
N VAL A 1125 -24.93 24.05 14.47
CA VAL A 1125 -25.39 25.42 14.78
C VAL A 1125 -24.49 26.12 15.81
N ALA A 1126 -23.94 25.38 16.78
CA ALA A 1126 -22.93 25.90 17.69
C ALA A 1126 -21.67 26.36 16.95
N SER A 1127 -21.13 25.49 16.10
CA SER A 1127 -19.92 25.77 15.33
C SER A 1127 -20.11 26.97 14.40
N ILE A 1128 -21.28 27.09 13.75
CA ILE A 1128 -21.63 28.25 12.91
C ILE A 1128 -21.65 29.55 13.72
N GLN A 1129 -22.23 29.57 14.93
CA GLN A 1129 -22.27 30.80 15.74
C GLN A 1129 -20.88 31.23 16.22
N LEU A 1130 -20.03 30.28 16.65
CA LEU A 1130 -18.63 30.58 16.96
C LEU A 1130 -17.87 31.12 15.73
N GLY A 1131 -18.07 30.50 14.56
CA GLY A 1131 -17.36 30.88 13.33
C GLY A 1131 -17.61 32.32 12.89
N ASN A 1132 -18.84 32.82 13.04
CA ASN A 1132 -19.17 34.22 12.76
C ASN A 1132 -18.33 35.20 13.60
N VAL A 1133 -17.98 34.82 14.84
CA VAL A 1133 -17.24 35.68 15.79
C VAL A 1133 -15.73 35.66 15.52
N LEU A 1134 -15.18 34.56 15.01
CA LEU A 1134 -13.75 34.45 14.64
C LEU A 1134 -13.33 35.42 13.52
N VAL A 1135 -14.26 36.11 12.87
CA VAL A 1135 -13.93 37.22 11.95
C VAL A 1135 -13.22 38.39 12.67
N ASN A 1136 -13.37 38.48 13.99
CA ASN A 1136 -12.68 39.45 14.85
C ASN A 1136 -11.36 38.92 15.44
N SER A 1137 -10.80 37.83 14.90
CA SER A 1137 -9.53 37.27 15.38
C SER A 1137 -8.38 38.30 15.36
N PRO A 1138 -7.53 38.32 16.41
CA PRO A 1138 -6.32 39.12 16.39
C PRO A 1138 -5.33 38.62 15.33
N ASN A 1139 -4.46 39.52 14.86
CA ASN A 1139 -3.27 39.16 14.09
C ASN A 1139 -2.31 38.33 14.96
N ASP A 1140 -1.46 37.55 14.31
CA ASP A 1140 -0.36 36.85 14.96
C ASP A 1140 0.85 37.78 15.21
N PRO A 1141 1.59 37.64 16.33
CA PRO A 1141 2.81 38.38 16.59
C PRO A 1141 3.89 38.25 15.48
N ASP A 1142 3.99 37.08 14.84
CA ASP A 1142 4.99 36.82 13.79
C ASP A 1142 4.53 37.28 12.39
N GLY A 1143 3.39 37.98 12.30
CA GLY A 1143 2.95 38.70 11.11
C GLY A 1143 1.91 38.00 10.23
N LEU A 1144 1.40 36.83 10.64
CA LEU A 1144 0.21 36.24 10.03
C LEU A 1144 -1.02 37.10 10.38
N TRP A 1145 -1.94 37.27 9.44
CA TRP A 1145 -3.12 38.13 9.61
C TRP A 1145 -4.21 37.55 10.54
N ILE A 1146 -4.00 36.34 11.05
CA ILE A 1146 -4.82 35.63 12.03
C ILE A 1146 -3.87 34.87 12.97
N HIS A 1147 -4.12 34.94 14.28
CA HIS A 1147 -3.32 34.27 15.29
C HIS A 1147 -3.24 32.74 15.06
N ALA A 1148 -2.02 32.18 15.06
CA ALA A 1148 -1.74 30.83 14.56
C ALA A 1148 -2.57 29.73 15.23
N VAL A 1149 -2.81 29.82 16.55
CA VAL A 1149 -3.65 28.85 17.27
C VAL A 1149 -5.12 28.90 16.86
N ILE A 1150 -5.67 30.07 16.51
CA ILE A 1150 -7.04 30.14 15.97
C ILE A 1150 -7.07 29.51 14.57
N ALA A 1151 -6.06 29.80 13.76
CA ALA A 1151 -5.94 29.20 12.43
C ALA A 1151 -5.78 27.66 12.50
N ALA A 1152 -5.05 27.15 13.50
CA ALA A 1152 -4.91 25.71 13.78
C ALA A 1152 -6.26 25.07 14.13
N GLU A 1153 -7.00 25.64 15.08
CA GLU A 1153 -8.30 25.10 15.47
C GLU A 1153 -9.34 25.20 14.34
N MET A 1154 -9.31 26.25 13.53
CA MET A 1154 -10.13 26.37 12.31
C MET A 1154 -9.71 25.38 11.21
N ASN A 1155 -8.45 24.96 11.16
CA ASN A 1155 -7.94 23.96 10.22
C ASN A 1155 -8.34 22.51 10.60
N HIS A 1156 -8.79 22.28 11.84
CA HIS A 1156 -9.19 20.94 12.31
C HIS A 1156 -10.27 20.31 11.44
N ARG A 1157 -10.06 19.05 11.02
CA ARG A 1157 -10.90 18.30 10.05
C ARG A 1157 -12.40 18.54 10.24
N ASP A 1158 -12.91 18.08 11.38
CA ASP A 1158 -14.33 17.96 11.71
C ASP A 1158 -15.09 19.30 11.78
N ARG A 1159 -14.37 20.42 11.84
CA ARG A 1159 -14.93 21.75 12.10
C ARG A 1159 -15.35 22.47 10.82
N SER A 1160 -15.99 21.75 9.89
CA SER A 1160 -16.55 22.33 8.66
C SER A 1160 -17.55 23.45 8.97
N SER A 1161 -18.51 23.19 9.86
CA SER A 1161 -19.51 24.16 10.29
C SER A 1161 -18.92 25.40 10.98
N LEU A 1162 -17.71 25.30 11.56
CA LEU A 1162 -16.97 26.46 12.09
C LEU A 1162 -16.47 27.36 10.95
N ARG A 1163 -15.91 26.76 9.90
CA ARG A 1163 -15.48 27.44 8.67
C ARG A 1163 -16.66 28.03 7.90
N ASP A 1164 -17.81 27.34 7.84
CA ASP A 1164 -19.06 27.86 7.26
C ASP A 1164 -19.56 29.12 7.99
N GLY A 1165 -19.51 29.10 9.33
CA GLY A 1165 -19.80 30.27 10.17
C GLY A 1165 -18.88 31.45 9.86
N TYR A 1166 -17.58 31.19 9.71
CA TYR A 1166 -16.59 32.21 9.38
C TYR A 1166 -16.78 32.81 7.98
N ARG A 1167 -17.02 31.97 6.96
CA ARG A 1167 -17.40 32.39 5.59
C ARG A 1167 -18.65 33.28 5.59
N THR A 1168 -19.62 32.97 6.46
CA THR A 1168 -20.85 33.76 6.67
C THR A 1168 -20.55 35.10 7.35
N GLY A 1169 -19.74 35.10 8.40
CA GLY A 1169 -19.31 36.30 9.12
C GLY A 1169 -18.56 37.30 8.22
N ILE A 1170 -17.70 36.82 7.32
CA ILE A 1170 -16.99 37.66 6.32
C ILE A 1170 -17.96 38.42 5.41
N ARG A 1171 -19.04 37.76 4.95
CA ARG A 1171 -20.06 38.44 4.14
C ARG A 1171 -20.86 39.45 4.97
N ASN A 1172 -21.16 39.12 6.22
CA ASN A 1172 -21.93 39.99 7.12
C ASN A 1172 -21.15 41.25 7.54
N SER A 1173 -19.84 41.14 7.81
CA SER A 1173 -19.00 42.28 8.24
C SER A 1173 -18.81 43.35 7.15
N ARG A 1174 -19.04 43.02 5.88
CA ARG A 1174 -19.01 43.97 4.75
C ARG A 1174 -20.08 45.07 4.85
N GLY A 1175 -21.24 44.75 5.45
CA GLY A 1175 -22.36 45.70 5.61
C GLY A 1175 -22.91 46.28 4.30
N VAL A 1176 -23.65 47.39 4.41
CA VAL A 1176 -24.22 48.12 3.27
C VAL A 1176 -23.13 48.91 2.56
N HIS A 1177 -22.95 48.66 1.27
CA HIS A 1177 -21.94 49.28 0.41
C HIS A 1177 -22.56 49.71 -0.93
N ALA A 1178 -21.88 50.61 -1.64
CA ALA A 1178 -22.24 50.95 -3.02
C ALA A 1178 -21.66 49.90 -3.98
N ILE A 1179 -22.41 49.59 -5.04
CA ILE A 1179 -21.98 48.70 -6.13
C ILE A 1179 -21.17 49.54 -7.14
N ASP A 1180 -20.01 49.04 -7.54
CA ASP A 1180 -19.18 49.61 -8.62
C ASP A 1180 -19.45 48.84 -9.92
N PRO A 1181 -19.92 49.51 -11.01
CA PRO A 1181 -20.16 48.90 -12.31
C PRO A 1181 -19.07 47.96 -12.85
N GLU A 1182 -17.79 48.26 -12.57
CA GLU A 1182 -16.66 47.49 -13.08
C GLU A 1182 -16.30 46.29 -12.19
N GLY A 1183 -17.03 46.07 -11.08
CA GLY A 1183 -16.77 45.02 -10.09
C GLY A 1183 -15.42 45.17 -9.38
N LYS A 1184 -14.88 46.40 -9.30
CA LYS A 1184 -13.54 46.67 -8.74
C LYS A 1184 -13.40 46.33 -7.24
N PRO A 1185 -14.34 46.69 -6.34
CA PRO A 1185 -14.27 46.32 -4.93
C PRO A 1185 -14.29 44.80 -4.72
N GLU A 1186 -15.14 44.10 -5.47
CA GLU A 1186 -15.27 42.64 -5.45
C GLU A 1186 -13.96 41.97 -5.89
N LYS A 1187 -13.40 42.37 -7.04
CA LYS A 1187 -12.09 41.87 -7.52
C LYS A 1187 -10.95 42.15 -6.53
N ALA A 1188 -10.97 43.30 -5.85
CA ALA A 1188 -9.99 43.64 -4.82
C ALA A 1188 -10.13 42.73 -3.59
N LEU A 1189 -11.36 42.50 -3.10
CA LEU A 1189 -11.64 41.56 -2.00
C LEU A 1189 -11.23 40.14 -2.38
N ALA A 1190 -11.58 39.67 -3.59
CA ALA A 1190 -11.16 38.37 -4.10
C ALA A 1190 -9.64 38.22 -4.12
N LYS A 1191 -8.90 39.26 -4.54
CA LYS A 1191 -7.43 39.27 -4.51
C LYS A 1191 -6.90 39.13 -3.08
N THR A 1192 -7.39 39.95 -2.14
CA THR A 1192 -6.99 39.91 -0.73
C THR A 1192 -7.31 38.57 -0.07
N TYR A 1193 -8.44 37.92 -0.40
CA TYR A 1193 -8.76 36.61 0.18
C TYR A 1193 -7.94 35.46 -0.41
N ARG A 1194 -7.51 35.51 -1.67
CA ARG A 1194 -6.48 34.58 -2.20
C ARG A 1194 -5.13 34.77 -1.51
N GLU A 1195 -4.65 36.02 -1.42
CA GLU A 1195 -3.39 36.35 -0.71
C GLU A 1195 -3.41 35.84 0.74
N ARG A 1196 -4.54 36.01 1.44
CA ARG A 1196 -4.75 35.47 2.79
C ARG A 1196 -4.78 33.95 2.84
N ALA A 1197 -5.37 33.28 1.84
CA ALA A 1197 -5.41 31.83 1.73
C ALA A 1197 -3.99 31.26 1.59
N ASP A 1198 -3.17 31.85 0.71
CA ASP A 1198 -1.79 31.40 0.50
C ASP A 1198 -0.91 31.66 1.73
N MET A 1199 -1.12 32.77 2.45
CA MET A 1199 -0.44 33.00 3.74
C MET A 1199 -0.74 31.92 4.77
N VAL A 1200 -2.01 31.52 4.95
CA VAL A 1200 -2.36 30.50 5.96
C VAL A 1200 -2.01 29.08 5.50
N GLU A 1201 -2.08 28.77 4.20
CA GLU A 1201 -1.63 27.48 3.67
C GLU A 1201 -0.11 27.29 3.81
N ASN A 1202 0.67 28.33 3.54
CA ASN A 1202 2.12 28.29 3.70
C ASN A 1202 2.53 28.15 5.19
N ALA A 1203 1.63 28.52 6.12
CA ALA A 1203 1.74 28.26 7.56
C ALA A 1203 1.18 26.89 8.00
N GLY A 1204 0.63 26.10 7.07
CA GLY A 1204 0.12 24.73 7.30
C GLY A 1204 -1.40 24.59 7.35
N PHE A 1205 -2.16 25.70 7.37
CA PHE A 1205 -3.61 25.72 7.62
C PHE A 1205 -4.45 25.55 6.33
N HIS A 1206 -4.23 24.46 5.59
CA HIS A 1206 -4.85 24.20 4.28
C HIS A 1206 -6.38 24.23 4.25
N ARG A 1207 -7.10 23.71 5.26
CA ARG A 1207 -8.57 23.75 5.27
C ARG A 1207 -9.12 25.16 5.48
N LEU A 1208 -8.38 26.01 6.21
CA LEU A 1208 -8.70 27.43 6.31
C LEU A 1208 -8.41 28.14 4.97
N ALA A 1209 -7.33 27.77 4.28
CA ALA A 1209 -7.03 28.27 2.94
C ALA A 1209 -8.12 27.92 1.92
N THR A 1210 -8.66 26.69 1.93
CA THR A 1210 -9.81 26.28 1.10
C THR A 1210 -11.01 27.22 1.31
N THR A 1211 -11.43 27.45 2.56
CA THR A 1211 -12.53 28.38 2.86
C THR A 1211 -12.26 29.82 2.43
N LEU A 1212 -10.99 30.28 2.47
CA LEU A 1212 -10.62 31.61 1.98
C LEU A 1212 -10.59 31.68 0.44
N ARG A 1213 -10.28 30.57 -0.25
CA ARG A 1213 -10.43 30.42 -1.72
C ARG A 1213 -11.90 30.43 -2.13
N GLU A 1214 -12.80 29.76 -1.39
CA GLU A 1214 -14.25 29.86 -1.57
C GLU A 1214 -14.77 31.30 -1.40
N VAL A 1215 -14.29 32.02 -0.37
CA VAL A 1215 -14.60 33.44 -0.15
C VAL A 1215 -14.14 34.29 -1.34
N ALA A 1216 -12.95 34.03 -1.89
CA ALA A 1216 -12.46 34.74 -3.06
C ALA A 1216 -13.31 34.45 -4.32
N ALA A 1217 -13.60 33.18 -4.61
CA ALA A 1217 -14.44 32.78 -5.73
C ALA A 1217 -15.86 33.36 -5.64
N SER A 1218 -16.43 33.44 -4.44
CA SER A 1218 -17.68 34.16 -4.15
C SER A 1218 -17.62 35.62 -4.62
N TYR A 1219 -16.52 36.33 -4.33
CA TYR A 1219 -16.36 37.72 -4.77
C TYR A 1219 -16.11 37.83 -6.29
N ASP A 1220 -15.42 36.87 -6.91
CA ASP A 1220 -15.29 36.84 -8.38
C ASP A 1220 -16.67 36.65 -9.08
N GLN A 1221 -17.52 35.78 -8.53
CA GLN A 1221 -18.89 35.56 -9.00
C GLN A 1221 -19.75 36.83 -8.83
N ASP A 1222 -19.64 37.53 -7.69
CA ASP A 1222 -20.28 38.83 -7.50
C ASP A 1222 -19.80 39.87 -8.52
N ALA A 1223 -18.48 39.97 -8.76
CA ALA A 1223 -17.92 40.88 -9.76
C ALA A 1223 -18.44 40.59 -11.17
N ALA A 1224 -18.45 39.31 -11.57
CA ALA A 1224 -18.94 38.88 -12.88
C ALA A 1224 -20.43 39.22 -13.06
N ARG A 1225 -21.25 38.97 -12.03
CA ARG A 1225 -22.69 39.27 -12.01
C ARG A 1225 -22.98 40.77 -12.12
N ILE A 1226 -22.19 41.62 -11.47
CA ILE A 1226 -22.35 43.08 -11.57
C ILE A 1226 -22.09 43.53 -13.01
N ILE A 1227 -20.99 43.08 -13.60
CA ILE A 1227 -20.58 43.44 -14.97
C ILE A 1227 -21.58 42.91 -16.01
N SER A 1228 -22.11 41.70 -15.86
CA SER A 1228 -23.09 41.14 -16.80
C SER A 1228 -24.42 41.90 -16.79
N ASN A 1229 -24.83 42.43 -15.64
CA ASN A 1229 -26.12 43.11 -15.49
C ASN A 1229 -26.18 44.48 -16.18
N GLU A 1230 -25.05 45.14 -16.45
CA GLU A 1230 -25.02 46.36 -17.27
C GLU A 1230 -24.95 46.08 -18.79
N GLY A 1231 -24.72 44.83 -19.19
CA GLY A 1231 -24.57 44.43 -20.60
C GLY A 1231 -25.86 44.41 -21.41
N TRP A 1232 -27.03 44.57 -20.78
CA TRP A 1232 -28.34 44.54 -21.43
C TRP A 1232 -29.03 45.92 -21.40
N PRO A 1233 -29.25 46.57 -22.56
CA PRO A 1233 -30.26 47.62 -22.69
C PRO A 1233 -31.67 47.02 -22.51
N GLY A 1234 -32.53 47.71 -21.76
CA GLY A 1234 -33.96 47.39 -21.63
C GLY A 1234 -34.84 48.04 -22.70
#